data_AF-A0A8C2K433-F1
#
_entry.id   AF-A0A8C2K433-F1
#
_cell.length_a   1.000
_cell.length_b   1.000
_cell.length_c   1.000
_cell.angle_alpha   90.00
_cell.angle_beta   90.00
_cell.angle_gamma   90.00
#
_symmetry.space_group_name_H-M   'P 1'
#
loop_
_entity.id
_entity.type
_entity.pdbx_description
1 polymer ?
#
loop_
_entity_poly.entity_id
_entity_poly.type
_entity_poly.pdbx_seq_one_letter_code
_entity_poly.pdbx_strand_id
1 'polypeptide(L)'
;SSFICANYLKIELYEMGWNLKDGLRDCLVAAAPYGGPIALLKEHNRRSPSARPQLEIFSSSGLPLASFPGKSGVVKQLGWTVSDDLLCVQEDGTVLVYDLLGGFKRHFSMGNEVSQSQVLETKIFHSPYGTGVAILTGALRFTLATNIDDIKLRRLPEVPGLQGAPSCWAVLTQDRQSKVLLASGPHLFILDNTACTPVTPPGLSPQASSIVHMCVSFSYKYLALLTDSGHVWMGTSNLKEKLSEVDTKIKGSPKQMAWCRRPKSQQPSAVVMWDGLLLVVGECKETIQYHLEDDSILVPELDGVRIISGTHHELLQEVPGACEEIFKIASMAPGALLLEAHKEYEKESQKADEYLREIKEQSLLSEAVRQCVEAAGHEHEPETQKTLLRAASFGKCFLSNFPPEQFVSMCKDLRVLNAVRDYTVGIPLSHTQFKQMTVQVLIDRLVYRKLYLLAIEVCRYLKTPEYQGVSRVLKHWACYKVQQKEESDEVIAKAVSVKLADAAGISYSEIATKAYESGRTELAIKLLEFEPRSGEQVPLLLKMKKSPLALSKAIESGDTDLVYTVVMYLKNELNRGDFFMMLRNQPVALSLYKQFCKHQEQDTLKDLFNQDDDHEELGNFYVKASYKEQRLEARIAHLQSAVDEYYKAKNEFSAKTTEDEMRLLRFQRKLEEEKDEQLVGFSLQDTMTTLLSVGLHKHAEQLYKDFRMPDKRFWWLKLKALAEKEDWEELEKFSKSKKSPIGYLPFVEVCIKHHNKYEARKYVAKVSPEQKVKAHLAVGDVEGAAEAAIERRNESEISTVLSRCSATTDHLLVERLNRAKATVPKK
;
A
#
# COMPACT_ATOMS: atom_id res chain seq x y z
N SER A 1 0.01 63.95 12.47
CA SER A 1 1.24 64.09 11.68
C SER A 1 2.06 62.84 11.91
N SER A 2 2.27 61.92 10.98
CA SER A 2 2.29 61.94 9.52
C SER A 2 1.93 60.52 9.04
N PHE A 3 1.37 60.36 7.85
CA PHE A 3 0.92 59.07 7.30
C PHE A 3 2.09 58.07 7.20
N ILE A 4 2.10 57.03 8.06
CA ILE A 4 2.96 55.85 7.86
C ILE A 4 2.18 54.88 6.96
N CYS A 5 2.66 54.58 5.76
CA CYS A 5 2.15 53.47 4.95
C CYS A 5 2.47 52.17 5.71
N ALA A 6 1.44 51.45 6.16
CA ALA A 6 1.53 50.17 6.89
C ALA A 6 2.28 50.22 8.23
N ASN A 7 1.54 49.93 9.31
CA ASN A 7 2.14 49.73 10.63
C ASN A 7 2.81 48.34 10.68
N TYR A 8 4.05 48.29 11.19
CA TYR A 8 4.76 47.04 11.49
C TYR A 8 4.87 46.87 12.99
N LEU A 9 4.74 45.64 13.45
CA LEU A 9 4.85 45.28 14.85
C LEU A 9 5.96 44.25 15.03
N LYS A 10 6.81 44.50 16.02
CA LYS A 10 7.82 43.55 16.50
C LYS A 10 7.30 42.97 17.83
N ILE A 11 7.06 41.67 17.85
CA ILE A 11 6.49 40.94 18.98
C ILE A 11 7.58 40.03 19.55
N GLU A 12 7.81 40.07 20.85
CA GLU A 12 8.64 39.08 21.52
C GLU A 12 7.88 37.75 21.63
N LEU A 13 8.45 36.67 21.10
CA LEU A 13 7.87 35.33 21.16
C LEU A 13 8.40 34.56 22.36
N TYR A 14 9.71 34.59 22.59
CA TYR A 14 10.38 33.92 23.71
C TYR A 14 11.61 34.70 24.17
N GLU A 15 11.83 34.69 25.48
CA GLU A 15 13.18 34.71 26.05
C GLU A 15 13.83 33.34 25.79
N MET A 16 15.07 33.34 25.28
CA MET A 16 15.72 32.11 24.85
C MET A 16 16.19 31.27 26.03
N GLY A 17 15.76 30.01 26.08
CA GLY A 17 16.13 29.05 27.12
C GLY A 17 17.55 28.50 27.02
N TRP A 18 18.32 28.90 26.00
CA TRP A 18 19.73 28.57 25.87
C TRP A 18 20.60 29.65 26.53
N ASN A 19 21.87 29.32 26.78
CA ASN A 19 22.86 30.31 27.19
C ASN A 19 24.10 30.17 26.29
N LEU A 20 24.18 31.02 25.28
CA LEU A 20 25.28 31.05 24.32
C LEU A 20 26.32 32.08 24.78
N LYS A 21 27.38 31.61 25.44
CA LYS A 21 28.45 32.48 26.01
C LYS A 21 29.04 33.49 25.01
N ASP A 22 29.22 33.06 23.76
CA ASP A 22 29.82 33.86 22.68
C ASP A 22 28.77 34.36 21.67
N GLY A 23 27.48 34.26 22.01
CA GLY A 23 26.36 34.60 21.12
C GLY A 23 26.31 33.73 19.85
N LEU A 24 25.75 34.29 18.78
CA LEU A 24 25.59 33.61 17.47
C LEU A 24 26.76 33.87 16.50
N ARG A 25 27.71 34.73 16.86
CA ARG A 25 28.71 35.31 15.94
C ARG A 25 29.57 34.28 15.22
N ASP A 26 30.01 33.24 15.94
CA ASP A 26 30.90 32.19 15.42
C ASP A 26 30.17 30.89 15.05
N CYS A 27 28.83 30.90 15.11
CA CYS A 27 27.99 29.74 14.83
C CYS A 27 27.47 29.77 13.39
N LEU A 28 27.50 28.61 12.73
CA LEU A 28 26.64 28.41 11.56
C LEU A 28 25.24 28.06 12.07
N VAL A 29 24.24 28.86 11.70
CA VAL A 29 22.87 28.75 12.22
C VAL A 29 21.88 28.47 11.10
N ALA A 30 20.91 27.60 11.36
CA ALA A 30 19.73 27.46 10.52
C ALA A 30 18.48 27.23 11.36
N ALA A 31 17.41 27.97 11.06
CA ALA A 31 16.10 27.76 11.66
C ALA A 31 15.11 27.28 10.61
N ALA A 32 14.30 26.29 10.98
CA ALA A 32 13.26 25.76 10.11
C ALA A 32 12.05 26.74 10.06
N PRO A 33 11.37 26.87 8.91
CA PRO A 33 10.18 27.72 8.79
C PRO A 33 9.02 27.20 9.64
N TYR A 34 7.96 28.00 9.74
CA TYR A 34 6.75 27.75 10.52
C TYR A 34 7.06 27.53 12.01
N GLY A 35 7.97 28.32 12.58
CA GLY A 35 8.37 28.21 13.99
C GLY A 35 9.04 26.86 14.33
N GLY A 36 9.72 26.25 13.35
CA GLY A 36 10.40 24.97 13.51
C GLY A 36 11.67 25.04 14.39
N PRO A 37 12.43 23.95 14.48
CA PRO A 37 13.66 23.88 15.28
C PRO A 37 14.79 24.81 14.78
N ILE A 38 15.79 25.03 15.63
CA ILE A 38 16.99 25.81 15.35
C ILE A 38 18.22 24.90 15.49
N ALA A 39 19.07 24.85 14.48
CA ALA A 39 20.34 24.13 14.51
C ALA A 39 21.51 25.11 14.60
N LEU A 40 22.47 24.78 15.45
CA LEU A 40 23.70 25.52 15.69
C LEU A 40 24.89 24.57 15.48
N LEU A 41 25.86 25.00 14.69
CA LEU A 41 27.17 24.37 14.58
C LEU A 41 28.23 25.34 15.06
N LYS A 42 28.80 25.04 16.23
CA LYS A 42 29.87 25.83 16.84
C LYS A 42 31.19 25.58 16.11
N GLU A 43 32.02 26.60 16.02
CA GLU A 43 33.39 26.51 15.50
C GLU A 43 33.49 25.97 14.05
N HIS A 44 32.51 26.30 13.20
CA HIS A 44 32.37 25.77 11.84
C HIS A 44 33.60 25.95 10.92
N ASN A 45 34.47 26.93 11.22
CA ASN A 45 35.68 27.23 10.46
C ASN A 45 36.94 26.46 10.92
N ARG A 46 36.88 25.68 12.00
CA ARG A 46 38.07 24.97 12.51
C ARG A 46 38.42 23.76 11.63
N ARG A 47 39.60 23.81 11.02
CA ARG A 47 40.18 22.75 10.17
C ARG A 47 40.93 21.66 10.94
N SER A 48 40.89 21.66 12.27
CA SER A 48 41.64 20.68 13.05
C SER A 48 40.99 19.29 12.94
N PRO A 49 41.70 18.25 12.47
CA PRO A 49 41.15 16.90 12.40
C PRO A 49 40.87 16.27 13.78
N SER A 50 41.39 16.85 14.87
CA SER A 50 41.24 16.33 16.24
C SER A 50 39.99 16.85 16.97
N ALA A 51 39.36 17.94 16.53
CA ALA A 51 38.17 18.51 17.17
C ALA A 51 36.99 18.47 16.17
N ARG A 52 36.05 17.55 16.39
CA ARG A 52 34.82 17.51 15.58
C ARG A 52 33.89 18.62 16.05
N PRO A 53 33.35 19.46 15.15
CA PRO A 53 32.45 20.53 15.55
C PRO A 53 31.17 19.93 16.15
N GLN A 54 30.69 20.54 17.22
CA GLN A 54 29.50 20.08 17.93
C GLN A 54 28.25 20.68 17.28
N LEU A 55 27.32 19.81 16.89
CA LEU A 55 26.04 20.20 16.35
C LEU A 55 24.99 20.12 17.45
N GLU A 56 24.24 21.20 17.63
CA GLU A 56 23.19 21.32 18.63
C GLU A 56 21.88 21.68 17.93
N ILE A 57 20.78 21.04 18.33
CA ILE A 57 19.43 21.32 17.85
C ILE A 57 18.60 21.77 19.05
N PHE A 58 17.86 22.85 18.87
CA PHE A 58 17.01 23.49 19.86
C PHE A 58 15.58 23.66 19.35
N SER A 59 14.61 23.78 20.27
CA SER A 59 13.28 24.30 19.97
C SER A 59 13.36 25.77 19.53
N SER A 60 12.27 26.34 19.04
CA SER A 60 12.22 27.79 18.78
C SER A 60 12.30 28.63 20.05
N SER A 61 12.03 28.06 21.23
CA SER A 61 12.21 28.73 22.54
C SER A 61 13.62 28.57 23.11
N GLY A 62 14.55 27.93 22.38
CA GLY A 62 15.92 27.73 22.83
C GLY A 62 16.13 26.54 23.79
N LEU A 63 15.13 25.67 23.96
CA LEU A 63 15.30 24.44 24.75
C LEU A 63 16.06 23.38 23.94
N PRO A 64 17.06 22.69 24.53
CA PRO A 64 17.85 21.70 23.82
C PRO A 64 17.02 20.47 23.45
N LEU A 65 17.08 20.06 22.18
CA LEU A 65 16.45 18.84 21.65
C LEU A 65 17.49 17.74 21.40
N ALA A 66 18.65 18.09 20.85
CA ALA A 66 19.74 17.15 20.59
C ALA A 66 21.10 17.83 20.60
N SER A 67 22.15 17.07 20.95
CA SER A 67 23.54 17.50 20.81
C SER A 67 24.40 16.30 20.42
N PHE A 68 25.16 16.43 19.34
CA PHE A 68 25.96 15.34 18.80
C PHE A 68 27.17 15.86 18.01
N PRO A 69 28.28 15.10 17.95
CA PRO A 69 29.43 15.49 17.16
C PRO A 69 29.12 15.40 15.66
N GLY A 70 29.47 16.44 14.90
CA GLY A 70 29.40 16.41 13.44
C GLY A 70 30.28 15.30 12.85
N LYS A 71 29.88 14.80 11.68
CA LYS A 71 30.73 13.90 10.87
C LYS A 71 31.92 14.68 10.27
N SER A 72 32.92 13.97 9.76
CA SER A 72 34.11 14.56 9.12
C SER A 72 33.71 15.42 7.91
N GLY A 73 34.35 16.58 7.76
CA GLY A 73 34.16 17.50 6.63
C GLY A 73 33.74 18.90 7.09
N VAL A 74 34.17 19.93 6.36
CA VAL A 74 33.80 21.33 6.65
C VAL A 74 32.38 21.57 6.17
N VAL A 75 31.49 21.97 7.08
CA VAL A 75 30.10 22.29 6.76
C VAL A 75 30.02 23.72 6.23
N LYS A 76 29.47 23.88 5.02
CA LYS A 76 29.26 25.18 4.37
C LYS A 76 27.90 25.78 4.69
N GLN A 77 26.86 24.94 4.83
CA GLN A 77 25.50 25.40 5.05
C GLN A 77 24.71 24.38 5.87
N LEU A 78 23.95 24.89 6.83
CA LEU A 78 22.87 24.16 7.48
C LEU A 78 21.52 24.57 6.86
N GLY A 79 20.55 23.68 6.90
CA GLY A 79 19.17 24.02 6.59
C GLY A 79 18.24 22.89 6.93
N TRP A 80 16.95 23.16 6.83
CA TRP A 80 15.92 22.22 7.25
C TRP A 80 15.07 21.81 6.06
N THR A 81 14.64 20.56 6.07
CA THR A 81 13.63 20.08 5.14
C THR A 81 12.23 20.56 5.54
N VAL A 82 11.27 20.44 4.64
CA VAL A 82 9.83 20.67 4.94
C VAL A 82 9.28 19.75 6.04
N SER A 83 9.99 18.66 6.35
CA SER A 83 9.62 17.68 7.39
C SER A 83 10.50 17.80 8.66
N ASP A 84 11.19 18.93 8.83
CA ASP A 84 12.08 19.21 9.97
C ASP A 84 13.24 18.20 10.15
N ASP A 85 13.68 17.54 9.07
CA ASP A 85 15.02 16.90 9.04
C ASP A 85 16.11 17.95 8.78
N LEU A 86 17.24 17.83 9.47
CA LEU A 86 18.40 18.72 9.34
C LEU A 86 19.31 18.28 8.19
N LEU A 87 19.64 19.23 7.31
CA LEU A 87 20.62 19.09 6.23
C LEU A 87 21.92 19.78 6.62
N CYS A 88 23.03 19.07 6.44
CA CYS A 88 24.38 19.62 6.54
C CYS A 88 25.08 19.45 5.19
N VAL A 89 25.32 20.56 4.49
CA VAL A 89 26.02 20.56 3.20
C VAL A 89 27.50 20.83 3.41
N GLN A 90 28.34 19.90 2.99
CA GLN A 90 29.79 19.94 3.16
C GLN A 90 30.51 20.53 1.94
N GLU A 91 31.75 20.94 2.14
CA GLU A 91 32.58 21.57 1.10
C GLU A 91 32.89 20.68 -0.10
N ASP A 92 32.85 19.36 0.07
CA ASP A 92 33.09 18.36 -0.98
C ASP A 92 31.82 18.04 -1.81
N GLY A 93 30.68 18.65 -1.45
CA GLY A 93 29.38 18.41 -2.07
C GLY A 93 28.56 17.31 -1.41
N THR A 94 29.05 16.70 -0.32
CA THR A 94 28.28 15.72 0.46
C THR A 94 27.21 16.42 1.28
N VAL A 95 25.97 15.92 1.22
CA VAL A 95 24.83 16.39 2.01
C VAL A 95 24.43 15.30 2.99
N LEU A 96 24.53 15.60 4.28
CA LEU A 96 24.15 14.71 5.37
C LEU A 96 22.75 15.06 5.87
N VAL A 97 21.91 14.07 6.12
CA VAL A 97 20.54 14.23 6.61
C VAL A 97 20.41 13.60 8.00
N TYR A 98 19.99 14.41 8.98
CA TYR A 98 19.73 13.99 10.36
C TYR A 98 18.27 14.22 10.73
N ASP A 99 17.71 13.36 11.59
CA ASP A 99 16.44 13.64 12.24
C ASP A 99 16.59 14.72 13.34
N LEU A 100 15.46 15.16 13.89
CA LEU A 100 15.40 16.19 14.94
C LEU A 100 16.16 15.83 16.22
N LEU A 101 16.42 14.54 16.46
CA LEU A 101 17.09 14.01 17.64
C LEU A 101 18.58 13.76 17.39
N GLY A 102 19.09 14.13 16.21
CA GLY A 102 20.48 13.93 15.80
C GLY A 102 20.78 12.54 15.25
N GLY A 103 19.76 11.72 15.01
CA GLY A 103 19.91 10.42 14.35
C GLY A 103 20.26 10.59 12.88
N PHE A 104 21.36 9.99 12.42
CA PHE A 104 21.74 10.00 11.00
C PHE A 104 20.77 9.15 10.17
N LYS A 105 20.12 9.76 9.18
CA LYS A 105 19.17 9.07 8.28
C LYS A 105 19.85 8.56 7.02
N ARG A 106 20.48 9.47 6.27
CA ARG A 106 21.11 9.18 4.97
C ARG A 106 22.08 10.28 4.56
N HIS A 107 22.79 10.06 3.47
CA HIS A 107 23.59 11.08 2.79
C HIS A 107 23.45 10.95 1.28
N PHE A 108 23.79 12.01 0.55
CA PHE A 108 23.90 12.01 -0.90
C PHE A 108 24.97 13.01 -1.35
N SER A 109 25.41 12.92 -2.61
CA SER A 109 26.40 13.84 -3.19
C SER A 109 25.76 14.77 -4.21
N MET A 110 26.21 16.03 -4.27
CA MET A 110 25.84 17.02 -5.30
C MET A 110 26.64 16.86 -6.60
N GLY A 111 27.35 15.75 -6.78
CA GLY A 111 28.03 15.36 -8.00
C GLY A 111 29.55 15.29 -7.86
N ASN A 112 30.19 14.38 -8.61
CA ASN A 112 31.62 14.07 -8.48
C ASN A 112 32.56 15.25 -8.81
N GLU A 113 32.14 16.16 -9.69
CA GLU A 113 32.93 17.36 -10.04
C GLU A 113 33.09 18.30 -8.84
N VAL A 114 32.13 18.30 -7.91
CA VAL A 114 32.15 19.17 -6.72
C VAL A 114 33.33 18.81 -5.81
N SER A 115 33.75 17.55 -5.78
CA SER A 115 34.89 17.11 -4.97
C SER A 115 36.21 17.75 -5.42
N GLN A 116 36.33 18.21 -6.68
CA GLN A 116 37.52 18.88 -7.19
C GLN A 116 37.45 20.40 -7.02
N SER A 117 36.30 21.01 -7.31
CA SER A 117 36.13 22.48 -7.29
C SER A 117 35.64 23.03 -5.95
N GLN A 118 35.20 22.16 -5.04
CA GLN A 118 34.55 22.46 -3.77
C GLN A 118 33.27 23.32 -3.89
N VAL A 119 32.44 23.30 -2.85
CA VAL A 119 31.27 24.16 -2.71
C VAL A 119 31.69 25.53 -2.19
N LEU A 120 31.34 26.57 -2.94
CA LEU A 120 31.56 27.97 -2.59
C LEU A 120 30.38 28.55 -1.80
N GLU A 121 29.15 28.36 -2.29
CA GLU A 121 27.92 28.80 -1.62
C GLU A 121 26.79 27.78 -1.86
N THR A 122 25.85 27.70 -0.90
CA THR A 122 24.70 26.80 -0.95
C THR A 122 23.42 27.53 -0.60
N LYS A 123 22.32 27.22 -1.30
CA LYS A 123 20.97 27.63 -0.91
C LYS A 123 20.07 26.40 -0.79
N ILE A 124 19.49 26.24 0.40
CA ILE A 124 18.43 25.28 0.65
C ILE A 124 17.11 26.03 0.51
N PHE A 125 16.18 25.48 -0.27
CA PHE A 125 14.93 26.16 -0.61
C PHE A 125 13.76 25.18 -0.58
N HIS A 126 12.57 25.66 -0.22
CA HIS A 126 11.36 24.85 -0.14
C HIS A 126 10.46 25.15 -1.32
N SER A 127 10.09 24.13 -2.08
CA SER A 127 9.14 24.25 -3.20
C SER A 127 7.87 23.45 -2.90
N PRO A 128 6.79 23.61 -3.68
CA PRO A 128 5.62 22.73 -3.60
C PRO A 128 5.94 21.24 -3.82
N TYR A 129 7.12 20.91 -4.35
CA TYR A 129 7.58 19.54 -4.61
C TYR A 129 8.44 18.96 -3.49
N GLY A 130 8.76 19.73 -2.45
CA GLY A 130 9.65 19.33 -1.37
C GLY A 130 10.85 20.25 -1.21
N THR A 131 11.89 19.74 -0.55
CA THR A 131 13.10 20.50 -0.23
C THR A 131 14.12 20.35 -1.35
N GLY A 132 14.65 21.46 -1.87
CA GLY A 132 15.71 21.49 -2.86
C GLY A 132 17.02 22.05 -2.31
N VAL A 133 18.12 21.73 -2.99
CA VAL A 133 19.47 22.20 -2.69
C VAL A 133 20.11 22.71 -3.98
N ALA A 134 20.56 23.97 -3.96
CA ALA A 134 21.34 24.58 -5.02
C ALA A 134 22.74 24.87 -4.51
N ILE A 135 23.77 24.54 -5.28
CA ILE A 135 25.17 24.86 -4.94
C ILE A 135 25.82 25.64 -6.07
N LEU A 136 26.72 26.55 -5.67
CA LEU A 136 27.70 27.19 -6.52
C LEU A 136 29.07 26.61 -6.19
N THR A 137 29.78 26.12 -7.20
CA THR A 137 31.12 25.53 -7.04
C THR A 137 32.23 26.57 -7.24
N GLY A 138 33.46 26.24 -6.81
CA GLY A 138 34.65 27.07 -7.11
C GLY A 138 34.95 27.22 -8.60
N ALA A 139 34.41 26.33 -9.45
CA ALA A 139 34.46 26.45 -10.92
C ALA A 139 33.36 27.38 -11.48
N LEU A 140 32.66 28.14 -10.62
CA LEU A 140 31.57 29.06 -10.98
C LEU A 140 30.38 28.39 -11.67
N ARG A 141 30.20 27.08 -11.47
CA ARG A 141 29.08 26.30 -11.98
C ARG A 141 28.01 26.08 -10.93
N PHE A 142 26.76 26.16 -11.36
CA PHE A 142 25.60 25.86 -10.54
C PHE A 142 25.11 24.43 -10.75
N THR A 143 24.86 23.73 -9.64
CA THR A 143 24.20 22.42 -9.63
C THR A 143 22.99 22.45 -8.70
N LEU A 144 21.87 21.90 -9.17
CA LEU A 144 20.58 21.98 -8.52
C LEU A 144 19.97 20.58 -8.33
N ALA A 145 19.51 20.28 -7.11
CA ALA A 145 18.58 19.21 -6.81
C ALA A 145 17.24 19.85 -6.43
N THR A 146 16.18 19.64 -7.22
CA THR A 146 14.87 20.27 -6.98
C THR A 146 14.08 19.60 -5.86
N ASN A 147 14.36 18.32 -5.59
CA ASN A 147 13.81 17.56 -4.48
C ASN A 147 14.88 16.57 -3.99
N ILE A 148 15.16 16.58 -2.68
CA ILE A 148 16.13 15.67 -2.07
C ILE A 148 15.58 14.25 -1.84
N ASP A 149 14.27 14.04 -1.90
CA ASP A 149 13.67 12.71 -1.75
C ASP A 149 13.66 11.92 -3.06
N ASP A 150 13.65 12.62 -4.20
CA ASP A 150 13.86 12.09 -5.56
C ASP A 150 15.02 12.86 -6.23
N ILE A 151 16.25 12.49 -5.86
CA ILE A 151 17.45 13.25 -6.21
C ILE A 151 17.72 13.14 -7.71
N LYS A 152 17.46 14.24 -8.41
CA LYS A 152 17.84 14.45 -9.81
C LYS A 152 18.72 15.69 -9.90
N LEU A 153 20.02 15.47 -10.02
CA LEU A 153 20.99 16.55 -10.15
C LEU A 153 20.90 17.17 -11.55
N ARG A 154 20.78 18.50 -11.59
CA ARG A 154 20.76 19.29 -12.82
C ARG A 154 21.89 20.30 -12.79
N ARG A 155 22.73 20.26 -13.82
CA ARG A 155 23.74 21.29 -14.05
C ARG A 155 23.10 22.42 -14.84
N LEU A 156 23.24 23.65 -14.35
CA LEU A 156 22.72 24.81 -15.07
C LEU A 156 23.77 25.33 -16.07
N PRO A 157 23.35 26.03 -17.14
CA PRO A 157 24.25 26.63 -18.12
C PRO A 157 25.24 27.60 -17.49
N GLU A 158 26.44 27.68 -18.07
CA GLU A 158 27.46 28.65 -17.66
C GLU A 158 27.05 30.08 -18.08
N VAL A 159 27.44 31.07 -17.27
CA VAL A 159 27.19 32.48 -17.54
C VAL A 159 28.32 33.01 -18.43
N PRO A 160 28.03 33.49 -19.66
CA PRO A 160 29.06 34.00 -20.55
C PRO A 160 29.84 35.17 -19.94
N GLY A 161 31.17 35.09 -19.95
CA GLY A 161 32.04 36.20 -19.52
C GLY A 161 32.17 36.38 -18.00
N LEU A 162 31.70 35.44 -17.18
CA LEU A 162 31.83 35.50 -15.73
C LEU A 162 33.29 35.27 -15.29
N GLN A 163 33.98 36.32 -14.84
CA GLN A 163 35.40 36.26 -14.43
C GLN A 163 35.63 35.98 -12.94
N GLY A 164 34.58 35.98 -12.12
CA GLY A 164 34.65 35.76 -10.68
C GLY A 164 33.30 35.32 -10.10
N ALA A 165 33.24 35.07 -8.80
CA ALA A 165 32.00 34.70 -8.13
C ALA A 165 30.91 35.79 -8.34
N PRO A 166 29.64 35.39 -8.56
CA PRO A 166 28.53 36.34 -8.63
C PRO A 166 28.44 37.15 -7.34
N SER A 167 28.03 38.41 -7.44
CA SER A 167 27.92 39.30 -6.26
C SER A 167 26.84 38.82 -5.29
N CYS A 168 25.74 38.31 -5.83
CA CYS A 168 24.72 37.58 -5.10
C CYS A 168 23.88 36.73 -6.07
N TRP A 169 23.16 35.75 -5.54
CA TRP A 169 22.20 34.96 -6.32
C TRP A 169 21.05 34.48 -5.45
N ALA A 170 19.99 33.96 -6.05
CA ALA A 170 18.86 33.36 -5.36
C ALA A 170 18.20 32.27 -6.22
N VAL A 171 17.51 31.35 -5.56
CA VAL A 171 16.68 30.35 -6.26
C VAL A 171 15.28 30.91 -6.45
N LEU A 172 14.80 30.86 -7.68
CA LEU A 172 13.42 31.16 -8.06
C LEU A 172 12.66 29.86 -8.27
N THR A 173 11.40 29.81 -7.85
CA THR A 173 10.48 28.72 -8.20
C THR A 173 9.28 29.31 -8.91
N GLN A 174 9.21 29.14 -10.23
CA GLN A 174 8.18 29.69 -11.11
C GLN A 174 7.76 28.63 -12.11
N ASP A 175 6.48 28.59 -12.48
CA ASP A 175 5.97 27.69 -13.53
C ASP A 175 6.40 26.23 -13.35
N ARG A 176 6.43 25.75 -12.09
CA ARG A 176 6.86 24.40 -11.71
C ARG A 176 8.33 24.08 -11.99
N GLN A 177 9.15 25.10 -12.24
CA GLN A 177 10.59 24.99 -12.46
C GLN A 177 11.36 25.81 -11.43
N SER A 178 12.44 25.21 -10.91
CA SER A 178 13.42 25.91 -10.09
C SER A 178 14.53 26.45 -10.99
N LYS A 179 14.80 27.75 -10.86
CA LYS A 179 15.78 28.51 -11.65
C LYS A 179 16.74 29.24 -10.71
N VAL A 180 17.89 29.65 -11.20
CA VAL A 180 18.81 30.51 -10.45
C VAL A 180 18.82 31.90 -11.06
N LEU A 181 18.56 32.92 -10.25
CA LEU A 181 18.80 34.31 -10.60
C LEU A 181 20.14 34.72 -9.97
N LEU A 182 21.07 35.21 -10.77
CA LEU A 182 22.36 35.71 -10.28
C LEU A 182 22.64 37.13 -10.75
N ALA A 183 23.42 37.84 -9.95
CA ALA A 183 23.96 39.15 -10.27
C ALA A 183 25.47 39.08 -10.53
N SER A 184 25.93 39.74 -11.57
CA SER A 184 27.34 40.00 -11.85
C SER A 184 27.51 41.49 -12.15
N GLY A 185 27.96 42.24 -11.14
CA GLY A 185 27.93 43.70 -11.18
C GLY A 185 26.48 44.21 -11.36
N PRO A 186 26.19 45.04 -12.38
CA PRO A 186 24.84 45.55 -12.62
C PRO A 186 23.96 44.59 -13.44
N HIS A 187 24.53 43.50 -13.99
CA HIS A 187 23.83 42.59 -14.88
C HIS A 187 23.18 41.44 -14.12
N LEU A 188 21.93 41.11 -14.46
CA LEU A 188 21.22 39.95 -13.94
C LEU A 188 21.09 38.87 -15.02
N PHE A 189 21.22 37.62 -14.60
CA PHE A 189 21.01 36.45 -15.44
C PHE A 189 20.08 35.45 -14.77
N ILE A 190 19.11 34.93 -15.52
CA ILE A 190 18.30 33.78 -15.12
C ILE A 190 18.86 32.53 -15.81
N LEU A 191 19.26 31.56 -14.99
CA LEU A 191 19.65 30.22 -15.40
C LEU A 191 18.47 29.26 -15.20
N ASP A 192 17.97 28.70 -16.29
CA ASP A 192 17.07 27.55 -16.27
C ASP A 192 17.82 26.27 -16.68
N ASN A 193 17.10 25.16 -16.89
CA ASN A 193 17.71 23.88 -17.25
C ASN A 193 18.47 23.91 -18.60
N THR A 194 18.19 24.86 -19.47
CA THR A 194 18.60 24.85 -20.89
C THR A 194 19.29 26.13 -21.34
N ALA A 195 18.98 27.27 -20.72
CA ALA A 195 19.44 28.57 -21.16
C ALA A 195 19.93 29.45 -20.00
N CYS A 196 20.90 30.30 -20.33
CA CYS A 196 21.27 31.48 -19.56
C CYS A 196 20.67 32.71 -20.25
N THR A 197 19.75 33.40 -19.59
CA THR A 197 19.02 34.54 -20.15
C THR A 197 19.38 35.83 -19.40
N PRO A 198 19.93 36.85 -20.07
CA PRO A 198 20.13 38.16 -19.44
C PRO A 198 18.77 38.83 -19.20
N VAL A 199 18.61 39.46 -18.04
CA VAL A 199 17.36 40.13 -17.65
C VAL A 199 17.65 41.50 -17.05
N THR A 200 16.69 42.40 -17.14
CA THR A 200 16.80 43.76 -16.60
C THR A 200 15.57 44.10 -15.77
N PRO A 201 15.72 44.46 -14.49
CA PRO A 201 14.61 44.87 -13.65
C PRO A 201 14.08 46.24 -14.11
N PRO A 202 12.75 46.43 -14.21
CA PRO A 202 12.18 47.70 -14.62
C PRO A 202 12.44 48.78 -13.57
N GLY A 203 12.92 49.93 -14.01
CA GLY A 203 13.07 51.13 -13.18
C GLY A 203 14.05 50.98 -12.02
N LEU A 204 15.14 50.20 -12.20
CA LEU A 204 16.26 50.18 -11.25
C LEU A 204 17.04 51.50 -11.32
N SER A 205 17.47 52.03 -10.18
CA SER A 205 18.24 53.27 -10.12
C SER A 205 19.47 53.24 -11.05
N PRO A 206 19.64 54.26 -11.92
CA PRO A 206 20.80 54.37 -12.81
C PRO A 206 22.12 54.64 -12.07
N GLN A 207 22.05 54.94 -10.77
CA GLN A 207 23.23 55.18 -9.92
C GLN A 207 23.85 53.88 -9.39
N ALA A 208 23.19 52.73 -9.58
CA ALA A 208 23.68 51.44 -9.13
C ALA A 208 24.76 50.89 -10.07
N SER A 209 25.97 50.66 -9.55
CA SER A 209 27.04 49.97 -10.29
C SER A 209 27.02 48.46 -10.05
N SER A 210 26.39 47.99 -8.97
CA SER A 210 26.29 46.57 -8.65
C SER A 210 25.08 46.23 -7.79
N ILE A 211 24.55 45.02 -7.97
CA ILE A 211 23.56 44.42 -7.07
C ILE A 211 24.31 43.58 -6.04
N VAL A 212 24.24 43.97 -4.77
CA VAL A 212 25.05 43.41 -3.68
C VAL A 212 24.31 42.34 -2.88
N HIS A 213 22.98 42.37 -2.86
CA HIS A 213 22.18 41.37 -2.17
C HIS A 213 20.82 41.19 -2.85
N MET A 214 20.28 39.97 -2.79
CA MET A 214 18.92 39.70 -3.27
C MET A 214 18.20 38.73 -2.35
N CYS A 215 16.88 38.87 -2.24
CA CYS A 215 16.04 37.90 -1.53
C CYS A 215 14.69 37.72 -2.22
N VAL A 216 14.16 36.51 -2.10
CA VAL A 216 12.91 36.09 -2.73
C VAL A 216 11.87 35.90 -1.64
N SER A 217 10.63 36.26 -1.91
CA SER A 217 9.56 36.11 -0.92
C SER A 217 9.28 34.64 -0.60
N PHE A 218 8.70 34.36 0.57
CA PHE A 218 8.36 33.00 1.00
C PHE A 218 7.50 32.23 -0.03
N SER A 219 6.70 32.95 -0.82
CA SER A 219 5.85 32.39 -1.88
C SER A 219 6.50 32.35 -3.27
N TYR A 220 7.76 32.76 -3.41
CA TYR A 220 8.50 32.95 -4.67
C TYR A 220 7.89 33.95 -5.65
N LYS A 221 6.88 34.73 -5.26
CA LYS A 221 6.20 35.69 -6.14
C LYS A 221 6.91 37.04 -6.28
N TYR A 222 7.74 37.39 -5.31
CA TYR A 222 8.34 38.73 -5.22
C TYR A 222 9.86 38.61 -5.00
N LEU A 223 10.58 39.64 -5.44
CA LEU A 223 12.03 39.73 -5.41
C LEU A 223 12.46 41.13 -4.95
N ALA A 224 13.37 41.17 -3.99
CA ALA A 224 14.00 42.39 -3.53
C ALA A 224 15.48 42.36 -3.88
N LEU A 225 15.99 43.49 -4.36
CA LEU A 225 17.37 43.68 -4.80
C LEU A 225 17.94 44.89 -4.06
N LEU A 226 19.08 44.71 -3.38
CA LEU A 226 19.84 45.80 -2.81
C LEU A 226 21.02 46.12 -3.72
N THR A 227 21.19 47.40 -4.03
CA THR A 227 22.30 47.92 -4.82
C THR A 227 23.41 48.48 -3.93
N ASP A 228 24.63 48.55 -4.47
CA ASP A 228 25.79 49.17 -3.81
C ASP A 228 25.61 50.67 -3.51
N SER A 229 24.73 51.34 -4.27
CA SER A 229 24.33 52.72 -4.01
C SER A 229 23.40 52.89 -2.78
N GLY A 230 22.91 51.80 -2.19
CA GLY A 230 22.02 51.82 -1.02
C GLY A 230 20.52 51.77 -1.36
N HIS A 231 20.14 51.55 -2.62
CA HIS A 231 18.74 51.44 -3.04
C HIS A 231 18.24 50.00 -2.93
N VAL A 232 17.08 49.81 -2.31
CA VAL A 232 16.31 48.56 -2.29
C VAL A 232 15.21 48.65 -3.32
N TRP A 233 15.34 47.88 -4.40
CA TRP A 233 14.31 47.69 -5.41
C TRP A 233 13.44 46.49 -5.03
N MET A 234 12.12 46.62 -5.14
CA MET A 234 11.15 45.56 -4.88
C MET A 234 10.22 45.39 -6.07
N GLY A 235 10.03 44.15 -6.51
CA GLY A 235 9.18 43.84 -7.65
C GLY A 235 8.69 42.40 -7.69
N THR A 236 8.00 42.05 -8.76
CA THR A 236 7.63 40.67 -9.05
C THR A 236 8.87 39.85 -9.41
N SER A 237 8.89 38.58 -8.99
CA SER A 237 10.07 37.71 -9.18
C SER A 237 10.34 37.35 -10.65
N ASN A 238 9.37 37.58 -11.54
CA ASN A 238 9.53 37.44 -12.99
C ASN A 238 10.11 38.70 -13.64
N LEU A 239 10.46 39.71 -12.84
CA LEU A 239 11.06 40.98 -13.25
C LEU A 239 10.20 41.79 -14.23
N LYS A 240 8.87 41.60 -14.24
CA LYS A 240 7.96 42.33 -15.15
C LYS A 240 7.41 43.61 -14.54
N GLU A 241 7.27 43.66 -13.22
CA GLU A 241 6.60 44.74 -12.51
C GLU A 241 7.45 45.22 -11.33
N LYS A 242 7.68 46.53 -11.26
CA LYS A 242 8.27 47.21 -10.11
C LYS A 242 7.15 47.59 -9.15
N LEU A 243 7.32 47.25 -7.88
CA LEU A 243 6.38 47.59 -6.81
C LEU A 243 6.84 48.84 -6.04
N SER A 244 8.12 48.90 -5.67
CA SER A 244 8.68 50.04 -4.93
C SER A 244 10.20 50.12 -5.10
N GLU A 245 10.78 51.29 -4.83
CA GLU A 245 12.22 51.50 -4.67
C GLU A 245 12.47 52.54 -3.59
N VAL A 246 13.35 52.23 -2.65
CA VAL A 246 13.64 53.07 -1.48
C VAL A 246 15.15 53.20 -1.30
N ASP A 247 15.61 54.43 -1.08
CA ASP A 247 16.98 54.73 -0.69
C ASP A 247 17.16 54.53 0.81
N THR A 248 17.97 53.54 1.20
CA THR A 248 18.27 53.24 2.62
C THR A 248 19.23 54.25 3.24
N LYS A 249 19.92 55.06 2.43
CA LYS A 249 21.05 55.93 2.81
C LYS A 249 22.27 55.17 3.36
N ILE A 250 22.25 53.84 3.30
CA ILE A 250 23.31 52.97 3.80
C ILE A 250 23.97 52.27 2.61
N LYS A 251 25.28 52.47 2.44
CA LYS A 251 26.07 51.87 1.36
C LYS A 251 26.85 50.62 1.78
N GLY A 252 26.82 50.28 3.07
CA GLY A 252 27.47 49.08 3.59
C GLY A 252 26.75 47.80 3.14
N SER A 253 27.49 46.70 3.00
CA SER A 253 26.88 45.39 2.70
C SER A 253 26.01 44.92 3.86
N PRO A 254 24.78 44.44 3.61
CA PRO A 254 23.94 43.87 4.65
C PRO A 254 24.46 42.50 5.09
N LYS A 255 24.13 42.11 6.33
CA LYS A 255 24.29 40.73 6.82
C LYS A 255 23.26 39.81 6.17
N GLN A 256 21.98 40.21 6.18
CA GLN A 256 20.88 39.44 5.62
C GLN A 256 19.77 40.35 5.11
N MET A 257 18.95 39.81 4.21
CA MET A 257 17.75 40.48 3.70
C MET A 257 16.63 39.46 3.57
N ALA A 258 15.43 39.80 4.03
CA ALA A 258 14.26 38.93 4.02
C ALA A 258 12.99 39.69 3.62
N TRP A 259 12.03 39.01 3.01
CA TRP A 259 10.70 39.58 2.75
C TRP A 259 9.83 39.53 4.01
N CYS A 260 9.07 40.59 4.29
CA CYS A 260 8.24 40.69 5.50
C CYS A 260 6.80 41.10 5.17
N ARG A 261 6.05 40.23 4.51
CA ARG A 261 4.71 40.55 4.00
C ARG A 261 3.70 39.48 4.38
N ARG A 262 2.49 39.90 4.79
CA ARG A 262 1.39 38.96 5.02
C ARG A 262 0.77 38.47 3.71
N PRO A 263 0.22 37.25 3.68
CA PRO A 263 -0.62 36.82 2.57
C PRO A 263 -1.77 37.81 2.32
N LYS A 264 -2.00 38.15 1.05
CA LYS A 264 -3.03 39.12 0.59
C LYS A 264 -2.77 40.61 0.90
N SER A 265 -1.73 40.97 1.65
CA SER A 265 -1.35 42.39 1.76
C SER A 265 -1.01 42.93 0.38
N GLN A 266 -1.32 44.20 0.09
CA GLN A 266 -0.95 44.87 -1.16
C GLN A 266 0.40 45.60 -1.04
N GLN A 267 0.91 45.78 0.17
CA GLN A 267 2.09 46.58 0.44
C GLN A 267 3.37 45.72 0.24
N PRO A 268 4.29 46.09 -0.66
CA PRO A 268 5.60 45.45 -0.74
C PRO A 268 6.43 45.81 0.49
N SER A 269 7.14 44.83 1.03
CA SER A 269 8.07 45.10 2.12
C SER A 269 9.18 44.07 2.28
N ALA A 270 10.36 44.62 2.55
CA ALA A 270 11.58 43.87 2.81
C ALA A 270 12.24 44.39 4.09
N VAL A 271 12.96 43.50 4.76
CA VAL A 271 13.73 43.78 5.96
C VAL A 271 15.19 43.56 5.62
N VAL A 272 16.01 44.57 5.91
CA VAL A 272 17.46 44.54 5.66
C VAL A 272 18.17 44.69 7.00
N MET A 273 19.12 43.80 7.28
CA MET A 273 19.85 43.76 8.54
C MET A 273 21.33 44.05 8.32
N TRP A 274 21.87 44.97 9.12
CA TRP A 274 23.30 45.27 9.27
C TRP A 274 23.73 45.03 10.71
N ASP A 275 25.01 45.30 11.02
CA ASP A 275 25.51 45.30 12.40
C ASP A 275 24.74 46.29 13.27
N GLY A 276 24.00 45.77 14.26
CA GLY A 276 23.24 46.57 15.23
C GLY A 276 22.01 47.30 14.67
N LEU A 277 21.65 47.10 13.40
CA LEU A 277 20.54 47.84 12.76
C LEU A 277 19.68 46.93 11.89
N LEU A 278 18.37 47.03 12.11
CA LEU A 278 17.35 46.41 11.28
C LEU A 278 16.48 47.50 10.64
N LEU A 279 16.32 47.43 9.32
CA LEU A 279 15.55 48.40 8.54
C LEU A 279 14.38 47.71 7.85
N VAL A 280 13.17 48.21 8.08
CA VAL A 280 11.98 47.82 7.31
C VAL A 280 11.77 48.83 6.19
N VAL A 281 11.73 48.31 4.97
CA VAL A 281 11.58 49.07 3.74
C VAL A 281 10.26 48.68 3.10
N GLY A 282 9.41 49.66 2.77
CA GLY A 282 8.06 49.44 2.25
C GLY A 282 7.77 50.17 0.94
N GLU A 283 6.50 50.47 0.69
CA GLU A 283 6.07 51.34 -0.42
C GLU A 283 6.37 52.83 -0.14
N CYS A 284 6.24 53.22 1.13
CA CYS A 284 6.57 54.57 1.56
C CYS A 284 8.09 54.83 1.51
N LYS A 285 8.48 56.09 1.24
CA LYS A 285 9.89 56.53 1.25
C LYS A 285 10.50 56.58 2.65
N GLU A 286 9.67 56.62 3.68
CA GLU A 286 10.10 56.56 5.07
C GLU A 286 10.34 55.10 5.48
N THR A 287 11.45 54.86 6.19
CA THR A 287 11.88 53.53 6.64
C THR A 287 11.71 53.40 8.14
N ILE A 288 11.35 52.21 8.63
CA ILE A 288 11.28 51.93 10.07
C ILE A 288 12.61 51.32 10.51
N GLN A 289 13.21 51.85 11.57
CA GLN A 289 14.50 51.41 12.09
C GLN A 289 14.34 50.79 13.48
N TYR A 290 14.95 49.63 13.68
CA TYR A 290 15.10 48.99 15.00
C TYR A 290 16.58 48.80 15.30
N HIS A 291 16.97 49.11 16.53
CA HIS A 291 18.31 48.81 17.02
C HIS A 291 18.37 47.36 17.51
N LEU A 292 19.44 46.65 17.14
CA LEU A 292 19.69 45.28 17.60
C LEU A 292 20.82 45.31 18.62
N GLU A 293 20.55 44.85 19.84
CA GLU A 293 21.53 44.81 20.93
C GLU A 293 22.51 43.63 20.76
N ASP A 294 22.00 42.50 20.24
CA ASP A 294 22.74 41.25 20.08
C ASP A 294 22.88 40.85 18.60
N ASP A 295 23.92 40.06 18.30
CA ASP A 295 24.04 39.37 17.02
C ASP A 295 22.79 38.50 16.78
N SER A 296 22.13 38.76 15.65
CA SER A 296 20.82 38.21 15.32
C SER A 296 20.82 37.60 13.91
N ILE A 297 19.89 36.68 13.68
CA ILE A 297 19.59 36.13 12.35
C ILE A 297 18.12 36.36 11.98
N LEU A 298 17.87 36.52 10.69
CA LEU A 298 16.55 36.63 10.08
C LEU A 298 16.11 35.29 9.51
N VAL A 299 14.88 34.90 9.83
CA VAL A 299 14.25 33.70 9.30
C VAL A 299 12.95 34.10 8.60
N PRO A 300 12.89 34.04 7.27
CA PRO A 300 11.68 34.42 6.54
C PRO A 300 10.55 33.43 6.83
N GLU A 301 9.37 33.95 7.13
CA GLU A 301 8.15 33.20 7.36
C GLU A 301 7.07 33.58 6.33
N LEU A 302 5.95 32.84 6.34
CA LEU A 302 4.83 33.08 5.43
C LEU A 302 4.24 34.50 5.56
N ASP A 303 4.22 35.03 6.79
CA ASP A 303 3.52 36.24 7.18
C ASP A 303 4.38 37.24 7.96
N GLY A 304 5.69 37.06 7.97
CA GLY A 304 6.62 37.94 8.66
C GLY A 304 8.07 37.45 8.60
N VAL A 305 8.90 37.96 9.51
CA VAL A 305 10.30 37.56 9.67
C VAL A 305 10.56 37.31 11.16
N ARG A 306 11.07 36.13 11.50
CA ARG A 306 11.56 35.88 12.86
C ARG A 306 12.98 36.42 12.99
N ILE A 307 13.25 37.07 14.11
CA ILE A 307 14.54 37.62 14.49
C ILE A 307 14.99 36.81 15.69
N ILE A 308 16.10 36.10 15.57
CA ILE A 308 16.61 35.20 16.62
C ILE A 308 17.97 35.71 17.04
N SER A 309 18.11 36.07 18.31
CA SER A 309 19.37 36.48 18.92
C SER A 309 19.87 35.45 19.93
N GLY A 310 20.97 35.78 20.63
CA GLY A 310 21.44 34.96 21.76
C GLY A 310 20.47 34.93 22.94
N THR A 311 19.57 35.90 23.06
CA THR A 311 18.75 36.16 24.26
C THR A 311 17.25 36.15 23.98
N HIS A 312 16.81 36.58 22.80
CA HIS A 312 15.39 36.75 22.47
C HIS A 312 15.06 36.15 21.10
N HIS A 313 13.81 35.77 20.93
CA HIS A 313 13.22 35.39 19.66
C HIS A 313 11.98 36.25 19.43
N GLU A 314 12.02 37.05 18.38
CA GLU A 314 10.98 38.02 18.05
C GLU A 314 10.36 37.71 16.68
N LEU A 315 9.13 38.15 16.46
CA LEU A 315 8.44 38.16 15.17
C LEU A 315 8.19 39.59 14.73
N LEU A 316 8.79 39.98 13.61
CA LEU A 316 8.46 41.20 12.90
C LEU A 316 7.41 40.87 11.83
N GLN A 317 6.26 41.53 11.90
CA GLN A 317 5.18 41.35 10.92
C GLN A 317 4.47 42.67 10.62
N GLU A 318 3.89 42.74 9.43
CA GLU A 318 2.93 43.79 9.07
C GLU A 318 1.68 43.64 9.95
N VAL A 319 1.22 44.73 10.57
CA VAL A 319 0.04 44.71 11.44
C VAL A 319 -1.19 44.24 10.64
N PRO A 320 -1.91 43.20 11.12
CA PRO A 320 -3.13 42.76 10.48
C PRO A 320 -4.21 43.85 10.48
N GLY A 321 -4.96 43.97 9.38
CA GLY A 321 -5.97 45.03 9.23
C GLY A 321 -7.01 45.05 10.36
N ALA A 322 -7.50 43.89 10.79
CA ALA A 322 -8.43 43.79 11.92
C ALA A 322 -7.80 44.28 13.26
N CYS A 323 -6.50 44.01 13.48
CA CYS A 323 -5.80 44.52 14.66
C CYS A 323 -5.57 46.03 14.56
N GLU A 324 -5.20 46.54 13.39
CA GLU A 324 -5.06 47.98 13.16
C GLU A 324 -6.38 48.71 13.41
N GLU A 325 -7.48 48.21 12.83
CA GLU A 325 -8.81 48.79 13.01
C GLU A 325 -9.25 48.80 14.48
N ILE A 326 -8.91 47.78 15.27
CA ILE A 326 -9.34 47.70 16.68
C ILE A 326 -8.43 48.52 17.61
N PHE A 327 -7.11 48.43 17.45
CA PHE A 327 -6.14 48.96 18.42
C PHE A 327 -5.58 50.34 18.05
N LYS A 328 -5.87 50.85 16.85
CA LYS A 328 -5.46 52.21 16.47
C LYS A 328 -6.04 53.23 17.44
N ILE A 329 -5.20 54.18 17.85
CA ILE A 329 -5.57 55.25 18.77
C ILE A 329 -6.75 56.04 18.18
N ALA A 330 -7.79 56.24 18.99
CA ALA A 330 -9.04 56.90 18.61
C ALA A 330 -9.72 56.26 17.37
N SER A 331 -9.61 54.94 17.23
CA SER A 331 -10.33 54.22 16.19
C SER A 331 -11.84 54.24 16.45
N MET A 332 -12.59 54.57 15.39
CA MET A 332 -14.05 54.48 15.34
C MET A 332 -14.51 53.26 14.51
N ALA A 333 -13.62 52.29 14.29
CA ALA A 333 -13.98 51.08 13.56
C ALA A 333 -15.01 50.25 14.37
N PRO A 334 -15.88 49.48 13.70
CA PRO A 334 -16.94 48.73 14.38
C PRO A 334 -16.41 47.79 15.47
N GLY A 335 -15.32 47.08 15.22
CA GLY A 335 -14.67 46.20 16.20
C GLY A 335 -14.08 46.95 17.40
N ALA A 336 -13.52 48.14 17.18
CA ALA A 336 -13.01 49.00 18.27
C ALA A 336 -14.16 49.46 19.18
N LEU A 337 -15.25 49.95 18.58
CA LEU A 337 -16.44 50.36 19.31
C LEU A 337 -17.07 49.20 20.07
N LEU A 338 -17.10 47.99 19.50
CA LEU A 338 -17.61 46.79 20.18
C LEU A 338 -16.73 46.38 21.36
N LEU A 339 -15.41 46.49 21.21
CA LEU A 339 -14.46 46.24 22.29
C LEU A 339 -14.67 47.23 23.45
N GLU A 340 -14.83 48.53 23.15
CA GLU A 340 -15.13 49.54 24.18
C GLU A 340 -16.52 49.34 24.80
N ALA A 341 -17.54 49.00 24.00
CA ALA A 341 -18.86 48.64 24.51
C ALA A 341 -18.79 47.48 25.51
N HIS A 342 -17.99 46.45 25.22
CA HIS A 342 -17.76 45.34 26.13
C HIS A 342 -17.04 45.76 27.41
N LYS A 343 -16.00 46.60 27.32
CA LYS A 343 -15.29 47.14 28.51
C LYS A 343 -16.20 47.98 29.39
N GLU A 344 -17.05 48.83 28.81
CA GLU A 344 -18.03 49.62 29.56
C GLU A 344 -19.12 48.74 30.17
N TYR A 345 -19.49 47.64 29.50
CA TYR A 345 -20.42 46.65 30.04
C TYR A 345 -19.83 45.94 31.27
N GLU A 346 -18.54 45.55 31.24
CA GLU A 346 -17.85 44.99 32.41
C GLU A 346 -17.75 45.97 33.59
N LYS A 347 -17.84 47.28 33.34
CA LYS A 347 -17.91 48.33 34.36
C LYS A 347 -19.33 48.69 34.81
N GLU A 348 -20.34 47.98 34.31
CA GLU A 348 -21.76 48.28 34.57
C GLU A 348 -22.18 49.71 34.13
N SER A 349 -21.54 50.25 33.10
CA SER A 349 -21.75 51.61 32.59
C SER A 349 -22.82 51.64 31.49
N GLN A 350 -23.73 52.63 31.55
CA GLN A 350 -24.75 52.83 30.51
C GLN A 350 -24.15 53.13 29.12
N LYS A 351 -22.90 53.60 29.07
CA LYS A 351 -22.18 53.90 27.82
C LYS A 351 -22.03 52.67 26.91
N ALA A 352 -22.08 51.47 27.49
CA ALA A 352 -22.09 50.23 26.71
C ALA A 352 -23.26 50.18 25.72
N ASP A 353 -24.45 50.64 26.12
CA ASP A 353 -25.64 50.70 25.26
C ASP A 353 -25.51 51.79 24.19
N GLU A 354 -24.89 52.93 24.52
CA GLU A 354 -24.62 54.03 23.57
C GLU A 354 -23.75 53.53 22.40
N TYR A 355 -22.60 52.90 22.70
CA TYR A 355 -21.73 52.32 21.67
C TYR A 355 -22.41 51.21 20.88
N LEU A 356 -23.18 50.33 21.55
CA LEU A 356 -23.88 49.24 20.87
C LEU A 356 -24.96 49.76 19.90
N ARG A 357 -25.70 50.82 20.30
CA ARG A 357 -26.69 51.47 19.43
C ARG A 357 -26.02 52.10 18.22
N GLU A 358 -24.92 52.81 18.41
CA GLU A 358 -24.15 53.42 17.31
C GLU A 358 -23.76 52.38 16.24
N ILE A 359 -23.24 51.23 16.66
CA ILE A 359 -22.85 50.14 15.74
C ILE A 359 -24.10 49.53 15.06
N LYS A 360 -25.20 49.37 15.79
CA LYS A 360 -26.45 48.79 15.26
C LYS A 360 -27.17 49.71 14.28
N GLU A 361 -27.23 51.00 14.56
CA GLU A 361 -27.84 52.01 13.66
C GLU A 361 -27.14 52.02 12.30
N GLN A 362 -25.83 51.77 12.28
CA GLN A 362 -25.04 51.65 11.05
C GLN A 362 -25.13 50.25 10.41
N SER A 363 -25.82 49.29 11.02
CA SER A 363 -25.89 47.89 10.58
C SER A 363 -24.53 47.18 10.50
N LEU A 364 -23.54 47.61 11.29
CA LEU A 364 -22.16 47.11 11.26
C LEU A 364 -21.84 46.09 12.38
N LEU A 365 -22.83 45.67 13.17
CA LEU A 365 -22.58 44.80 14.32
C LEU A 365 -22.03 43.42 13.93
N SER A 366 -22.50 42.85 12.81
CA SER A 366 -21.96 41.57 12.30
C SER A 366 -20.49 41.71 11.91
N GLU A 367 -20.10 42.86 11.36
CA GLU A 367 -18.73 43.15 10.97
C GLU A 367 -17.85 43.37 12.19
N ALA A 368 -18.34 44.09 13.21
CA ALA A 368 -17.65 44.29 14.48
C ALA A 368 -17.30 42.96 15.16
N VAL A 369 -18.27 42.03 15.22
CA VAL A 369 -18.04 40.68 15.78
C VAL A 369 -16.98 39.94 14.95
N ARG A 370 -17.04 40.01 13.63
CA ARG A 370 -16.08 39.37 12.72
C ARG A 370 -14.66 39.94 12.91
N GLN A 371 -14.52 41.26 12.99
CA GLN A 371 -13.25 41.95 13.24
C GLN A 371 -12.63 41.52 14.58
N CYS A 372 -13.40 41.49 15.66
CA CYS A 372 -12.90 41.02 16.97
C CYS A 372 -12.43 39.56 16.94
N VAL A 373 -13.18 38.68 16.25
CA VAL A 373 -12.78 37.27 16.08
C VAL A 373 -11.49 37.16 15.26
N GLU A 374 -11.39 37.89 14.16
CA GLU A 374 -10.19 37.88 13.29
C GLU A 374 -8.96 38.43 14.01
N ALA A 375 -9.09 39.57 14.69
CA ALA A 375 -8.01 40.17 15.47
C ALA A 375 -7.51 39.22 16.56
N ALA A 376 -8.41 38.49 17.25
CA ALA A 376 -8.01 37.51 18.25
C ALA A 376 -7.07 36.43 17.69
N GLY A 377 -7.23 36.05 16.42
CA GLY A 377 -6.34 35.08 15.74
C GLY A 377 -4.92 35.58 15.54
N HIS A 378 -4.73 36.90 15.46
CA HIS A 378 -3.46 37.54 15.20
C HIS A 378 -2.69 37.91 16.47
N GLU A 379 -3.36 37.93 17.62
CA GLU A 379 -2.73 38.18 18.91
C GLU A 379 -2.01 36.94 19.45
N HIS A 380 -0.90 37.17 20.16
CA HIS A 380 -0.13 36.11 20.82
C HIS A 380 -0.44 35.99 22.32
N GLU A 381 -0.82 37.10 22.96
CA GLU A 381 -1.13 37.16 24.39
C GLU A 381 -2.52 36.58 24.72
N PRO A 382 -2.62 35.51 25.53
CA PRO A 382 -3.90 34.87 25.84
C PRO A 382 -4.95 35.81 26.46
N GLU A 383 -4.56 36.79 27.27
CA GLU A 383 -5.51 37.73 27.87
C GLU A 383 -6.12 38.69 26.82
N THR A 384 -5.34 39.16 25.86
CA THR A 384 -5.83 39.99 24.74
C THR A 384 -6.77 39.18 23.85
N GLN A 385 -6.41 37.93 23.52
CA GLN A 385 -7.27 37.02 22.77
C GLN A 385 -8.63 36.79 23.46
N LYS A 386 -8.62 36.54 24.78
CA LYS A 386 -9.86 36.37 25.57
C LYS A 386 -10.72 37.62 25.55
N THR A 387 -10.10 38.80 25.73
CA THR A 387 -10.82 40.08 25.72
C THR A 387 -11.55 40.30 24.39
N LEU A 388 -10.86 40.09 23.26
CA LEU A 388 -11.45 40.20 21.92
C LEU A 388 -12.57 39.19 21.69
N LEU A 389 -12.37 37.93 22.11
CA LEU A 389 -13.40 36.89 21.98
C LEU A 389 -14.61 37.13 22.90
N ARG A 390 -14.42 37.72 24.09
CA ARG A 390 -15.54 38.12 24.97
C ARG A 390 -16.32 39.27 24.36
N ALA A 391 -15.65 40.27 23.78
CA ALA A 391 -16.31 41.36 23.05
C ALA A 391 -17.12 40.82 21.85
N ALA A 392 -16.55 39.90 21.07
CA ALA A 392 -17.28 39.22 20.00
C ALA A 392 -18.48 38.41 20.51
N SER A 393 -18.32 37.69 21.63
CA SER A 393 -19.40 36.93 22.26
C SER A 393 -20.51 37.85 22.77
N PHE A 394 -20.16 39.02 23.33
CA PHE A 394 -21.09 40.05 23.77
C PHE A 394 -21.89 40.60 22.58
N GLY A 395 -21.23 41.00 21.49
CA GLY A 395 -21.89 41.52 20.30
C GLY A 395 -22.83 40.50 19.64
N LYS A 396 -22.43 39.22 19.62
CA LYS A 396 -23.23 38.12 19.06
C LYS A 396 -24.61 37.98 19.71
N CYS A 397 -24.75 38.29 21.00
CA CYS A 397 -26.04 38.21 21.73
C CYS A 397 -27.12 39.12 21.13
N PHE A 398 -26.73 40.12 20.34
CA PHE A 398 -27.64 41.08 19.74
C PHE A 398 -27.87 40.86 18.23
N LEU A 399 -27.36 39.75 17.69
CA LEU A 399 -27.57 39.34 16.30
C LEU A 399 -28.50 38.13 16.26
N SER A 400 -29.54 38.18 15.42
CA SER A 400 -30.50 37.09 15.26
C SER A 400 -29.96 35.92 14.42
N ASN A 401 -29.11 36.19 13.43
CA ASN A 401 -28.64 35.21 12.44
C ASN A 401 -27.10 35.18 12.28
N PHE A 402 -26.33 35.11 13.37
CA PHE A 402 -24.87 35.04 13.28
C PHE A 402 -24.35 33.59 13.13
N PRO A 403 -23.60 33.25 12.06
CA PRO A 403 -23.03 31.91 11.87
C PRO A 403 -21.97 31.60 12.94
N PRO A 404 -22.20 30.61 13.83
CA PRO A 404 -21.30 30.33 14.96
C PRO A 404 -19.95 29.74 14.54
N GLU A 405 -19.81 29.26 13.30
CA GLU A 405 -18.70 28.44 12.84
C GLU A 405 -17.36 29.17 12.96
N GLN A 406 -17.30 30.44 12.56
CA GLN A 406 -16.05 31.23 12.59
C GLN A 406 -15.56 31.46 14.03
N PHE A 407 -16.47 31.86 14.92
CA PHE A 407 -16.18 32.06 16.34
C PHE A 407 -15.71 30.77 17.00
N VAL A 408 -16.44 29.67 16.79
CA VAL A 408 -16.11 28.36 17.37
C VAL A 408 -14.79 27.83 16.82
N SER A 409 -14.54 27.98 15.51
CA SER A 409 -13.27 27.60 14.90
C SER A 409 -12.11 28.39 15.49
N MET A 410 -12.25 29.72 15.62
CA MET A 410 -11.18 30.55 16.17
C MET A 410 -10.84 30.17 17.62
N CYS A 411 -11.85 29.95 18.47
CA CYS A 411 -11.64 29.47 19.83
C CYS A 411 -10.90 28.12 19.88
N LYS A 412 -11.20 27.21 18.95
CA LYS A 412 -10.51 25.91 18.85
C LYS A 412 -9.06 26.09 18.37
N ASP A 413 -8.85 26.88 17.33
CA ASP A 413 -7.54 27.17 16.75
C ASP A 413 -6.62 27.81 17.80
N LEU A 414 -7.09 28.85 18.49
CA LEU A 414 -6.33 29.56 19.52
C LEU A 414 -5.96 28.67 20.70
N ARG A 415 -6.84 27.77 21.12
CA ARG A 415 -6.51 26.82 22.19
C ARG A 415 -5.35 25.90 21.79
N VAL A 416 -5.34 25.40 20.55
CA VAL A 416 -4.25 24.57 20.04
C VAL A 416 -2.98 25.41 19.85
N LEU A 417 -3.09 26.60 19.27
CA LEU A 417 -1.98 27.53 19.06
C LEU A 417 -1.30 27.88 20.38
N ASN A 418 -2.05 28.28 21.41
CA ASN A 418 -1.47 28.62 22.70
C ASN A 418 -0.78 27.42 23.36
N ALA A 419 -1.33 26.21 23.21
CA ALA A 419 -0.70 25.00 23.74
C ALA A 419 0.65 24.68 23.05
N VAL A 420 0.78 24.92 21.74
CA VAL A 420 2.05 24.67 21.02
C VAL A 420 3.03 25.84 21.08
N ARG A 421 2.51 27.05 21.33
CA ARG A 421 3.30 28.26 21.61
C ARG A 421 3.92 28.25 23.00
N ASP A 422 3.40 27.47 23.93
CA ASP A 422 3.99 27.34 25.27
C ASP A 422 5.50 27.08 25.17
N TYR A 423 6.29 27.76 26.03
CA TYR A 423 7.76 27.75 25.93
C TYR A 423 8.35 26.34 26.06
N THR A 424 7.67 25.41 26.75
CA THR A 424 8.11 24.01 26.88
C THR A 424 7.96 23.21 25.58
N VAL A 425 7.05 23.63 24.70
CA VAL A 425 6.84 23.06 23.36
C VAL A 425 7.68 23.81 22.32
N GLY A 426 7.67 25.15 22.39
CA GLY A 426 8.52 26.04 21.60
C GLY A 426 8.23 25.96 20.10
N ILE A 427 6.97 26.16 19.71
CA ILE A 427 6.51 26.26 18.31
C ILE A 427 5.65 27.54 18.16
N PRO A 428 6.26 28.70 17.82
CA PRO A 428 5.59 29.99 17.78
C PRO A 428 4.80 30.20 16.48
N LEU A 429 3.84 29.32 16.19
CA LEU A 429 3.02 29.40 14.98
C LEU A 429 2.07 30.60 15.04
N SER A 430 1.96 31.34 13.93
CA SER A 430 0.86 32.27 13.74
C SER A 430 -0.43 31.53 13.33
N HIS A 431 -1.59 32.19 13.42
CA HIS A 431 -2.85 31.62 12.92
C HIS A 431 -2.81 31.40 11.40
N THR A 432 -2.21 32.34 10.65
CA THR A 432 -2.01 32.22 9.20
C THR A 432 -1.21 30.96 8.85
N GLN A 433 -0.10 30.73 9.56
CA GLN A 433 0.77 29.57 9.40
C GLN A 433 0.03 28.27 9.75
N PHE A 434 -0.71 28.25 10.86
CA PHE A 434 -1.51 27.10 11.29
C PHE A 434 -2.56 26.70 10.24
N LYS A 435 -3.24 27.67 9.63
CA LYS A 435 -4.20 27.41 8.54
C LYS A 435 -3.54 26.88 7.28
N GLN A 436 -2.32 27.34 6.95
CA GLN A 436 -1.61 26.91 5.75
C GLN A 436 -0.99 25.50 5.88
N MET A 437 -0.44 25.16 7.05
CA MET A 437 0.37 23.94 7.26
C MET A 437 -0.48 22.65 7.41
N THR A 438 -1.78 22.76 7.69
CA THR A 438 -2.71 21.68 8.09
C THR A 438 -2.44 21.10 9.48
N VAL A 439 -3.49 20.57 10.11
CA VAL A 439 -3.41 19.94 11.43
C VAL A 439 -2.52 18.69 11.42
N GLN A 440 -2.53 17.92 10.33
CA GLN A 440 -1.75 16.68 10.23
C GLN A 440 -0.24 16.94 10.37
N VAL A 441 0.27 17.98 9.72
CA VAL A 441 1.68 18.35 9.79
C VAL A 441 2.05 18.86 11.19
N LEU A 442 1.15 19.58 11.87
CA LEU A 442 1.37 19.94 13.27
C LEU A 442 1.49 18.68 14.15
N ILE A 443 0.59 17.71 13.98
CA ILE A 443 0.66 16.44 14.71
C ILE A 443 1.98 15.72 14.43
N ASP A 444 2.42 15.64 13.17
CA ASP A 444 3.70 15.02 12.81
C ASP A 444 4.87 15.74 13.50
N ARG A 445 4.90 17.08 13.52
CA ARG A 445 5.91 17.88 14.23
C ARG A 445 5.95 17.61 15.73
N LEU A 446 4.80 17.52 16.38
CA LEU A 446 4.70 17.17 17.81
C LEU A 446 5.21 15.74 18.07
N VAL A 447 4.86 14.81 17.17
CA VAL A 447 5.26 13.40 17.23
C VAL A 447 6.77 13.22 17.07
N TYR A 448 7.40 13.91 16.12
CA TYR A 448 8.85 13.87 15.93
C TYR A 448 9.61 14.50 17.11
N ARG A 449 8.98 15.47 17.81
CA ARG A 449 9.45 16.03 19.10
C ARG A 449 9.18 15.13 20.31
N LYS A 450 8.58 13.95 20.12
CA LYS A 450 8.15 13.03 21.18
C LYS A 450 7.09 13.60 22.14
N LEU A 451 6.38 14.66 21.74
CA LEU A 451 5.29 15.27 22.50
C LEU A 451 3.97 14.52 22.27
N TYR A 452 4.00 13.20 22.48
CA TYR A 452 2.91 12.28 22.14
C TYR A 452 1.61 12.61 22.88
N LEU A 453 1.69 13.01 24.16
CA LEU A 453 0.51 13.35 24.95
C LEU A 453 -0.20 14.57 24.37
N LEU A 454 0.55 15.65 24.11
CA LEU A 454 -0.01 16.86 23.50
C LEU A 454 -0.61 16.58 22.12
N ALA A 455 0.08 15.80 21.29
CA ALA A 455 -0.42 15.38 19.99
C ALA A 455 -1.76 14.63 20.09
N ILE A 456 -1.89 13.68 21.03
CA ILE A 456 -3.14 12.95 21.29
C ILE A 456 -4.25 13.90 21.77
N GLU A 457 -3.96 14.80 22.70
CA GLU A 457 -4.95 15.77 23.21
C GLU A 457 -5.43 16.72 22.10
N VAL A 458 -4.54 17.20 21.24
CA VAL A 458 -4.91 17.99 20.05
C VAL A 458 -5.80 17.18 19.11
N CYS A 459 -5.47 15.91 18.83
CA CYS A 459 -6.28 15.04 17.96
C CYS A 459 -7.69 14.83 18.52
N ARG A 460 -7.81 14.53 19.82
CA ARG A 460 -9.09 14.35 20.52
C ARG A 460 -9.90 15.64 20.52
N TYR A 461 -9.26 16.76 20.84
CA TYR A 461 -9.91 18.07 20.92
C TYR A 461 -10.46 18.53 19.57
N LEU A 462 -9.69 18.35 18.50
CA LEU A 462 -10.10 18.69 17.14
C LEU A 462 -10.98 17.63 16.48
N LYS A 463 -11.20 16.48 17.14
CA LYS A 463 -11.96 15.32 16.61
C LYS A 463 -11.40 14.84 15.27
N THR A 464 -10.07 14.73 15.19
CA THR A 464 -9.38 14.21 14.01
C THR A 464 -9.77 12.74 13.81
N PRO A 465 -10.01 12.27 12.56
CA PRO A 465 -10.31 10.85 12.30
C PRO A 465 -9.26 9.94 12.94
N GLU A 466 -9.70 8.86 13.59
CA GLU A 466 -8.85 8.02 14.45
C GLU A 466 -7.58 7.53 13.73
N TYR A 467 -7.70 7.15 12.46
CA TYR A 467 -6.58 6.67 11.63
C TYR A 467 -5.51 7.74 11.36
N GLN A 468 -5.90 9.02 11.24
CA GLN A 468 -4.99 10.16 11.02
C GLN A 468 -4.53 10.79 12.33
N GLY A 469 -5.33 10.67 13.38
CA GLY A 469 -5.08 11.24 14.70
C GLY A 469 -4.41 10.25 15.65
N VAL A 470 -5.16 9.79 16.65
CA VAL A 470 -4.61 9.05 17.80
C VAL A 470 -3.90 7.76 17.39
N SER A 471 -4.46 6.96 16.47
CA SER A 471 -3.84 5.69 16.06
C SER A 471 -2.49 5.91 15.37
N ARG A 472 -2.36 6.98 14.57
CA ARG A 472 -1.08 7.36 13.95
C ARG A 472 -0.04 7.78 14.99
N VAL A 473 -0.43 8.59 15.98
CA VAL A 473 0.45 9.04 17.06
C VAL A 473 0.94 7.84 17.88
N LEU A 474 0.03 6.92 18.24
CA LEU A 474 0.34 5.71 18.99
C LEU A 474 1.24 4.75 18.22
N LYS A 475 1.01 4.59 16.92
CA LYS A 475 1.89 3.80 16.03
C LYS A 475 3.30 4.37 16.01
N HIS A 476 3.47 5.68 15.84
CA HIS A 476 4.81 6.29 15.87
C HIS A 476 5.48 6.11 17.24
N TRP A 477 4.74 6.32 18.33
CA TRP A 477 5.22 6.05 19.68
C TRP A 477 5.71 4.60 19.84
N ALA A 478 4.95 3.62 19.35
CA ALA A 478 5.33 2.22 19.43
C ALA A 478 6.59 1.93 18.60
N CYS A 479 6.67 2.44 17.37
CA CYS A 479 7.86 2.34 16.53
C CYS A 479 9.11 2.96 17.18
N TYR A 480 8.95 4.06 17.92
CA TYR A 480 10.04 4.65 18.71
C TYR A 480 10.39 3.79 19.93
N LYS A 481 9.38 3.26 20.63
CA LYS A 481 9.55 2.44 21.84
C LYS A 481 10.33 1.16 21.56
N VAL A 482 10.10 0.49 20.44
CA VAL A 482 10.83 -0.72 20.05
C VAL A 482 12.29 -0.49 19.66
N GLN A 483 12.69 0.76 19.41
CA GLN A 483 14.09 1.11 19.12
C GLN A 483 14.93 1.36 20.38
N GLN A 484 14.29 1.48 21.56
CA GLN A 484 14.99 1.79 22.80
C GLN A 484 15.89 0.62 23.21
N LYS A 485 17.20 0.87 23.34
CA LYS A 485 18.18 -0.19 23.59
C LYS A 485 18.28 -0.63 25.05
N GLU A 486 17.89 0.22 25.98
CA GLU A 486 18.08 0.02 27.43
C GLU A 486 17.03 -0.87 28.07
N GLU A 487 15.88 -1.06 27.43
CA GLU A 487 14.76 -1.85 27.95
C GLU A 487 14.75 -3.27 27.38
N SER A 488 14.27 -4.25 28.16
CA SER A 488 14.13 -5.64 27.70
C SER A 488 12.94 -5.81 26.74
N ASP A 489 13.02 -6.82 25.88
CA ASP A 489 11.98 -7.12 24.90
C ASP A 489 10.62 -7.43 25.55
N GLU A 490 10.60 -8.07 26.73
CA GLU A 490 9.36 -8.38 27.47
C GLU A 490 8.65 -7.10 27.95
N VAL A 491 9.41 -6.16 28.50
CA VAL A 491 8.86 -4.90 29.03
C VAL A 491 8.31 -4.07 27.89
N ILE A 492 9.03 -3.98 26.77
CA ILE A 492 8.57 -3.26 25.58
C ILE A 492 7.30 -3.89 25.01
N ALA A 493 7.29 -5.22 24.80
CA ALA A 493 6.13 -5.92 24.24
C ALA A 493 4.87 -5.70 25.09
N LYS A 494 4.99 -5.81 26.42
CA LYS A 494 3.88 -5.56 27.34
C LYS A 494 3.42 -4.10 27.33
N ALA A 495 4.34 -3.14 27.28
CA ALA A 495 3.99 -1.73 27.24
C ALA A 495 3.25 -1.37 25.94
N VAL A 496 3.71 -1.90 24.81
CA VAL A 496 3.07 -1.70 23.49
C VAL A 496 1.69 -2.35 23.48
N SER A 497 1.55 -3.62 23.88
CA SER A 497 0.25 -4.31 23.84
C SER A 497 -0.80 -3.65 24.73
N VAL A 498 -0.43 -3.23 25.95
CA VAL A 498 -1.34 -2.53 26.86
C VAL A 498 -1.80 -1.20 26.27
N LYS A 499 -0.89 -0.42 25.69
CA LYS A 499 -1.21 0.93 25.21
C LYS A 499 -1.96 0.94 23.87
N LEU A 500 -1.79 -0.11 23.07
CA LEU A 500 -2.45 -0.27 21.78
C LEU A 500 -3.73 -1.12 21.84
N ALA A 501 -4.07 -1.72 22.99
CA ALA A 501 -5.22 -2.62 23.13
C ALA A 501 -6.55 -1.97 22.68
N ASP A 502 -6.76 -0.71 23.04
CA ASP A 502 -8.00 0.03 22.74
C ASP A 502 -7.94 0.80 21.41
N ALA A 503 -6.80 0.76 20.69
CA ALA A 503 -6.58 1.56 19.50
C ALA A 503 -6.89 0.75 18.23
N ALA A 504 -7.98 1.09 17.55
CA ALA A 504 -8.37 0.40 16.33
C ALA A 504 -7.50 0.81 15.13
N GLY A 505 -7.27 -0.14 14.22
CA GLY A 505 -6.64 0.10 12.92
C GLY A 505 -5.11 0.26 12.93
N ILE A 506 -4.42 -0.05 14.02
CA ILE A 506 -2.95 -0.05 14.06
C ILE A 506 -2.41 -1.40 13.60
N SER A 507 -1.55 -1.39 12.58
CA SER A 507 -0.83 -2.59 12.16
C SER A 507 0.38 -2.84 13.06
N TYR A 508 0.39 -3.99 13.72
CA TYR A 508 1.53 -4.48 14.49
C TYR A 508 2.67 -4.95 13.59
N SER A 509 2.39 -5.36 12.34
CA SER A 509 3.41 -5.73 11.35
C SER A 509 4.44 -4.61 11.12
N GLU A 510 4.00 -3.35 11.03
CA GLU A 510 4.92 -2.22 10.85
C GLU A 510 5.79 -1.96 12.09
N ILE A 511 5.21 -2.11 13.29
CA ILE A 511 5.93 -1.95 14.56
C ILE A 511 6.96 -3.09 14.71
N ALA A 512 6.56 -4.33 14.41
CA ALA A 512 7.42 -5.50 14.41
C ALA A 512 8.57 -5.37 13.39
N THR A 513 8.28 -4.83 12.20
CA THR A 513 9.30 -4.52 11.19
C THR A 513 10.35 -3.56 11.75
N LYS A 514 9.91 -2.51 12.46
CA LYS A 514 10.84 -1.56 13.09
C LYS A 514 11.67 -2.18 14.22
N ALA A 515 11.08 -3.10 15.00
CA ALA A 515 11.81 -3.86 16.00
C ALA A 515 12.89 -4.75 15.36
N TYR A 516 12.56 -5.44 14.26
CA TYR A 516 13.50 -6.27 13.51
C TYR A 516 14.64 -5.47 12.89
N GLU A 517 14.35 -4.33 12.26
CA GLU A 517 15.37 -3.39 11.74
C GLU A 517 16.32 -2.87 12.83
N SER A 518 15.85 -2.84 14.08
CA SER A 518 16.64 -2.45 15.24
C SER A 518 17.45 -3.62 15.84
N GLY A 519 17.43 -4.79 15.19
CA GLY A 519 18.11 -6.01 15.64
C GLY A 519 17.36 -6.82 16.70
N ARG A 520 16.12 -6.44 17.05
CA ARG A 520 15.32 -7.09 18.11
C ARG A 520 14.35 -8.11 17.51
N THR A 521 14.90 -9.23 17.06
CA THR A 521 14.13 -10.28 16.36
C THR A 521 13.08 -10.94 17.26
N GLU A 522 13.39 -11.22 18.53
CA GLU A 522 12.44 -11.87 19.44
C GLU A 522 11.30 -10.92 19.85
N LEU A 523 11.58 -9.64 20.09
CA LEU A 523 10.55 -8.61 20.23
C LEU A 523 9.64 -8.52 18.99
N ALA A 524 10.23 -8.53 17.79
CA ALA A 524 9.47 -8.46 16.55
C ALA A 524 8.46 -9.62 16.44
N ILE A 525 8.88 -10.85 16.78
CA ILE A 525 8.01 -12.02 16.77
C ILE A 525 6.87 -11.87 17.79
N LYS A 526 7.20 -11.48 19.04
CA LYS A 526 6.19 -11.27 20.09
C LYS A 526 5.16 -10.21 19.71
N LEU A 527 5.60 -9.10 19.09
CA LEU A 527 4.69 -8.05 18.65
C LEU A 527 3.82 -8.50 17.48
N LEU A 528 4.36 -9.34 16.60
CA LEU A 528 3.66 -9.84 15.42
C LEU A 528 2.52 -10.80 15.78
N GLU A 529 2.57 -11.47 16.94
CA GLU A 529 1.46 -12.28 17.46
C GLU A 529 0.17 -11.47 17.68
N PHE A 530 0.27 -10.16 17.90
CA PHE A 530 -0.88 -9.27 18.04
C PHE A 530 -1.42 -8.76 16.69
N GLU A 531 -0.76 -9.05 15.55
CA GLU A 531 -1.30 -8.69 14.23
C GLU A 531 -2.39 -9.68 13.82
N PRO A 532 -3.65 -9.25 13.63
CA PRO A 532 -4.74 -10.17 13.29
C PRO A 532 -4.66 -10.71 11.85
N ARG A 533 -3.94 -10.02 10.95
CA ARG A 533 -3.87 -10.37 9.53
C ARG A 533 -2.67 -11.29 9.26
N SER A 534 -2.95 -12.57 9.05
CA SER A 534 -1.89 -13.55 8.73
C SER A 534 -1.11 -13.23 7.46
N GLY A 535 -1.74 -12.59 6.47
CA GLY A 535 -1.07 -12.10 5.26
C GLY A 535 -0.01 -11.03 5.51
N GLU A 536 -0.06 -10.32 6.64
CA GLU A 536 0.99 -9.37 7.08
C GLU A 536 2.02 -10.06 7.99
N GLN A 537 1.60 -11.05 8.77
CA GLN A 537 2.49 -11.81 9.66
C GLN A 537 3.50 -12.66 8.87
N VAL A 538 3.00 -13.45 7.92
CA VAL A 538 3.80 -14.47 7.23
C VAL A 538 4.98 -13.87 6.45
N PRO A 539 4.83 -12.83 5.62
CA PRO A 539 5.96 -12.23 4.91
C PRO A 539 7.06 -11.72 5.83
N LEU A 540 6.69 -11.12 6.97
CA LEU A 540 7.67 -10.65 7.95
C LEU A 540 8.39 -11.81 8.65
N LEU A 541 7.69 -12.90 9.00
CA LEU A 541 8.30 -14.11 9.55
C LEU A 541 9.31 -14.75 8.59
N LEU A 542 9.00 -14.77 7.29
CA LEU A 542 9.92 -15.24 6.24
C LEU A 542 11.15 -14.33 6.15
N LYS A 543 10.97 -13.00 6.15
CA LYS A 543 12.07 -12.03 6.18
C LYS A 543 12.99 -12.22 7.40
N MET A 544 12.42 -12.57 8.54
CA MET A 544 13.15 -12.88 9.79
C MET A 544 13.79 -14.29 9.80
N LYS A 545 13.69 -15.06 8.72
CA LYS A 545 14.16 -16.45 8.60
C LYS A 545 13.53 -17.40 9.63
N LYS A 546 12.32 -17.10 10.11
CA LYS A 546 11.55 -17.95 11.04
C LYS A 546 10.59 -18.85 10.26
N SER A 547 11.15 -19.62 9.32
CA SER A 547 10.44 -20.47 8.36
C SER A 547 9.42 -21.44 8.98
N PRO A 548 9.73 -22.19 10.06
CA PRO A 548 8.74 -23.09 10.66
C PRO A 548 7.52 -22.36 11.23
N LEU A 549 7.74 -21.19 11.85
CA LEU A 549 6.67 -20.37 12.41
C LEU A 549 5.82 -19.72 11.31
N ALA A 550 6.46 -19.26 10.22
CA ALA A 550 5.75 -18.74 9.04
C ALA A 550 4.81 -19.79 8.43
N LEU A 551 5.29 -21.04 8.30
CA LEU A 551 4.49 -22.13 7.77
C LEU A 551 3.32 -22.49 8.71
N SER A 552 3.56 -22.57 10.02
CA SER A 552 2.48 -22.78 11.02
C SER A 552 1.41 -21.70 10.92
N LYS A 553 1.81 -20.42 10.86
CA LYS A 553 0.88 -19.29 10.78
C LYS A 553 0.10 -19.23 9.47
N ALA A 554 0.72 -19.63 8.35
CA ALA A 554 0.01 -19.77 7.08
C ALA A 554 -1.01 -20.92 7.11
N ILE A 555 -0.70 -22.02 7.78
CA ILE A 555 -1.66 -23.14 7.93
C ILE A 555 -2.83 -22.73 8.84
N GLU A 556 -2.52 -22.07 9.97
CA GLU A 556 -3.52 -21.57 10.93
C GLU A 556 -4.48 -20.55 10.31
N SER A 557 -4.06 -19.80 9.29
CA SER A 557 -4.92 -18.83 8.61
C SER A 557 -5.99 -19.49 7.72
N GLY A 558 -5.79 -20.75 7.34
CA GLY A 558 -6.63 -21.46 6.37
C GLY A 558 -6.52 -20.95 4.93
N ASP A 559 -5.64 -19.98 4.66
CA ASP A 559 -5.44 -19.42 3.33
C ASP A 559 -4.47 -20.31 2.53
N THR A 560 -5.01 -21.03 1.55
CA THR A 560 -4.24 -21.95 0.72
C THR A 560 -3.19 -21.23 -0.12
N ASP A 561 -3.45 -20.00 -0.57
CA ASP A 561 -2.49 -19.22 -1.37
C ASP A 561 -1.31 -18.78 -0.50
N LEU A 562 -1.57 -18.39 0.75
CA LEU A 562 -0.54 -18.06 1.72
C LEU A 562 0.33 -19.27 2.06
N VAL A 563 -0.26 -20.46 2.20
CA VAL A 563 0.50 -21.71 2.39
C VAL A 563 1.38 -22.00 1.18
N TYR A 564 0.85 -21.89 -0.05
CA TYR A 564 1.66 -22.07 -1.26
C TYR A 564 2.80 -21.06 -1.35
N THR A 565 2.55 -19.80 -0.99
CA THR A 565 3.57 -18.74 -0.95
C THR A 565 4.73 -19.16 -0.04
N VAL A 566 4.44 -19.65 1.17
CA VAL A 566 5.48 -20.14 2.08
C VAL A 566 6.18 -21.37 1.53
N VAL A 567 5.44 -22.38 1.05
CA VAL A 567 6.04 -23.62 0.53
C VAL A 567 6.97 -23.35 -0.66
N MET A 568 6.58 -22.46 -1.58
CA MET A 568 7.41 -22.11 -2.74
C MET A 568 8.65 -21.30 -2.32
N TYR A 569 8.52 -20.40 -1.34
CA TYR A 569 9.67 -19.72 -0.75
C TYR A 569 10.65 -20.71 -0.14
N LEU A 570 10.16 -21.66 0.66
CA LEU A 570 11.00 -22.68 1.31
C LEU A 570 11.70 -23.59 0.30
N LYS A 571 11.02 -23.96 -0.79
CA LYS A 571 11.59 -24.76 -1.87
C LYS A 571 12.79 -24.08 -2.53
N ASN A 572 12.77 -22.75 -2.65
CA ASN A 572 13.85 -21.98 -3.27
C ASN A 572 15.02 -21.71 -2.30
N GLU A 573 14.72 -21.54 -1.01
CA GLU A 573 15.72 -21.19 0.00
C GLU A 573 16.41 -22.40 0.65
N LEU A 574 15.72 -23.54 0.76
CA LEU A 574 16.23 -24.74 1.42
C LEU A 574 16.75 -25.74 0.38
N ASN A 575 17.73 -26.56 0.79
CA ASN A 575 18.05 -27.75 0.00
C ASN A 575 16.90 -28.76 0.04
N ARG A 576 16.88 -29.68 -0.92
CA ARG A 576 15.80 -30.68 -1.09
C ARG A 576 15.53 -31.50 0.18
N GLY A 577 16.57 -31.87 0.94
CA GLY A 577 16.44 -32.67 2.15
C GLY A 577 15.75 -31.90 3.29
N ASP A 578 16.26 -30.71 3.59
CA ASP A 578 15.72 -29.85 4.66
C ASP A 578 14.29 -29.38 4.36
N PHE A 579 14.00 -29.12 3.08
CA PHE A 579 12.67 -28.78 2.60
C PHE A 579 11.66 -29.90 2.90
N PHE A 580 11.96 -31.14 2.51
CA PHE A 580 11.07 -32.27 2.76
C PHE A 580 10.94 -32.60 4.25
N MET A 581 12.03 -32.50 5.01
CA MET A 581 11.98 -32.68 6.46
C MET A 581 11.03 -31.66 7.10
N MET A 582 11.06 -30.40 6.66
CA MET A 582 10.16 -29.37 7.17
C MET A 582 8.69 -29.64 6.82
N LEU A 583 8.41 -30.02 5.56
CA LEU A 583 7.05 -30.35 5.12
C LEU A 583 6.49 -31.59 5.83
N ARG A 584 7.32 -32.60 6.11
CA ARG A 584 6.88 -33.81 6.81
C ARG A 584 6.35 -33.53 8.22
N ASN A 585 6.92 -32.53 8.89
CA ASN A 585 6.44 -32.08 10.20
C ASN A 585 5.13 -31.28 10.12
N GLN A 586 4.62 -30.99 8.91
CA GLN A 586 3.42 -30.17 8.66
C GLN A 586 2.51 -30.84 7.61
N PRO A 587 1.63 -31.78 8.01
CA PRO A 587 0.85 -32.63 7.08
C PRO A 587 -0.01 -31.86 6.07
N VAL A 588 -0.58 -30.72 6.46
CA VAL A 588 -1.41 -29.88 5.58
C VAL A 588 -0.57 -29.30 4.45
N ALA A 589 0.61 -28.75 4.77
CA ALA A 589 1.53 -28.20 3.76
C ALA A 589 2.06 -29.29 2.83
N LEU A 590 2.38 -30.48 3.35
CA LEU A 590 2.80 -31.62 2.54
C LEU A 590 1.68 -32.06 1.59
N SER A 591 0.44 -32.12 2.05
CA SER A 591 -0.71 -32.49 1.20
C SER A 591 -0.91 -31.49 0.05
N LEU A 592 -0.87 -30.20 0.34
CA LEU A 592 -0.94 -29.14 -0.68
C LEU A 592 0.24 -29.21 -1.65
N TYR A 593 1.45 -29.46 -1.15
CA TYR A 593 2.63 -29.63 -2.00
C TYR A 593 2.51 -30.88 -2.90
N LYS A 594 1.99 -32.01 -2.40
CA LYS A 594 1.67 -33.19 -3.22
C LYS A 594 0.65 -32.85 -4.31
N GLN A 595 -0.37 -32.05 -4.00
CA GLN A 595 -1.34 -31.60 -4.99
C GLN A 595 -0.70 -30.73 -6.07
N PHE A 596 0.19 -29.80 -5.70
CA PHE A 596 0.99 -29.03 -6.67
C PHE A 596 1.83 -29.95 -7.56
N CYS A 597 2.54 -30.92 -6.98
CA CYS A 597 3.39 -31.86 -7.71
C CYS A 597 2.59 -32.73 -8.70
N LYS A 598 1.35 -33.11 -8.37
CA LYS A 598 0.45 -33.85 -9.29
C LYS A 598 0.26 -33.13 -10.63
N HIS A 599 0.28 -31.80 -10.65
CA HIS A 599 0.08 -31.02 -11.86
C HIS A 599 1.38 -30.58 -12.54
N GLN A 600 2.41 -30.24 -11.77
CA GLN A 600 3.61 -29.57 -12.29
C GLN A 600 4.88 -30.46 -12.25
N GLU A 601 5.03 -31.35 -11.27
CA GLU A 601 6.30 -32.04 -10.97
C GLU A 601 6.09 -33.53 -10.64
N GLN A 602 5.84 -34.35 -11.68
CA GLN A 602 5.51 -35.77 -11.51
C GLN A 602 6.68 -36.61 -10.94
N ASP A 603 7.92 -36.30 -11.29
CA ASP A 603 9.08 -37.02 -10.75
C ASP A 603 9.29 -36.74 -9.26
N THR A 604 9.10 -35.48 -8.83
CA THR A 604 9.12 -35.12 -7.42
C THR A 604 8.00 -35.81 -6.64
N LEU A 605 6.82 -35.94 -7.24
CA LEU A 605 5.71 -36.66 -6.63
C LEU A 605 6.05 -38.15 -6.41
N LYS A 606 6.70 -38.79 -7.39
CA LYS A 606 7.17 -40.18 -7.27
C LYS A 606 8.17 -40.33 -6.14
N ASP A 607 9.16 -39.43 -6.05
CA ASP A 607 10.14 -39.44 -4.96
C ASP A 607 9.48 -39.30 -3.58
N LEU A 608 8.46 -38.44 -3.46
CA LEU A 608 7.70 -38.26 -2.23
C LEU A 608 6.95 -39.53 -1.82
N PHE A 609 6.26 -40.20 -2.74
CA PHE A 609 5.58 -41.45 -2.41
C PHE A 609 6.57 -42.56 -2.00
N ASN A 610 7.75 -42.59 -2.63
CA ASN A 610 8.81 -43.54 -2.29
C ASN A 610 9.44 -43.24 -0.91
N GLN A 611 9.56 -41.98 -0.51
CA GLN A 611 10.05 -41.62 0.82
C GLN A 611 9.03 -41.88 1.93
N ASP A 612 7.74 -41.76 1.63
CA ASP A 612 6.65 -41.99 2.59
C ASP A 612 6.24 -43.47 2.70
N ASP A 613 6.90 -44.37 1.95
CA ASP A 613 6.50 -45.78 1.76
C ASP A 613 5.03 -45.94 1.32
N ASP A 614 4.51 -44.96 0.56
CA ASP A 614 3.15 -44.96 0.01
C ASP A 614 3.12 -45.78 -1.29
N HIS A 615 3.27 -47.10 -1.11
CA HIS A 615 3.34 -48.07 -2.19
C HIS A 615 2.02 -48.13 -3.00
N GLU A 616 0.89 -47.77 -2.41
CA GLU A 616 -0.40 -47.73 -3.11
C GLU A 616 -0.43 -46.60 -4.14
N GLU A 617 -0.05 -45.38 -3.74
CA GLU A 617 0.02 -44.25 -4.68
C GLU A 617 1.16 -44.40 -5.70
N LEU A 618 2.28 -45.06 -5.35
CA LEU A 618 3.30 -45.45 -6.32
C LEU A 618 2.76 -46.40 -7.39
N GLY A 619 1.99 -47.42 -7.00
CA GLY A 619 1.31 -48.30 -7.94
C GLY A 619 0.39 -47.51 -8.87
N ASN A 620 -0.45 -46.62 -8.30
CA ASN A 620 -1.35 -45.75 -9.07
C ASN A 620 -0.58 -44.82 -10.03
N PHE A 621 0.59 -44.32 -9.63
CA PHE A 621 1.46 -43.51 -10.46
C PHE A 621 1.97 -44.29 -11.67
N TYR A 622 2.50 -45.50 -11.46
CA TYR A 622 3.01 -46.34 -12.54
C TYR A 622 1.91 -46.79 -13.51
N VAL A 623 0.70 -47.10 -13.02
CA VAL A 623 -0.46 -47.37 -13.88
C VAL A 623 -0.75 -46.17 -14.77
N LYS A 624 -0.85 -44.96 -14.21
CA LYS A 624 -1.10 -43.74 -15.01
C LYS A 624 0.03 -43.44 -16.01
N ALA A 625 1.29 -43.65 -15.61
CA ALA A 625 2.44 -43.49 -16.49
C ALA A 625 2.39 -44.47 -17.67
N SER A 626 1.94 -45.71 -17.45
CA SER A 626 1.84 -46.73 -18.49
C SER A 626 0.92 -46.34 -19.66
N TYR A 627 -0.15 -45.58 -19.40
CA TYR A 627 -1.08 -45.10 -20.45
C TYR A 627 -0.54 -43.90 -21.24
N LYS A 628 0.56 -43.30 -20.82
CA LYS A 628 1.26 -42.26 -21.60
C LYS A 628 2.30 -42.86 -22.56
N GLU A 629 2.69 -44.12 -22.34
CA GLU A 629 3.66 -44.81 -23.18
C GLU A 629 3.05 -45.27 -24.50
N GLN A 630 3.78 -45.02 -25.59
CA GLN A 630 3.38 -45.44 -26.94
C GLN A 630 3.83 -46.86 -27.28
N ARG A 631 4.91 -47.33 -26.64
CA ARG A 631 5.47 -48.66 -26.87
C ARG A 631 4.88 -49.64 -25.87
N LEU A 632 4.42 -50.78 -26.36
CA LEU A 632 3.79 -51.80 -25.53
C LEU A 632 4.75 -52.36 -24.48
N GLU A 633 6.01 -52.59 -24.84
CA GLU A 633 7.03 -53.12 -23.93
C GLU A 633 7.28 -52.16 -22.76
N ALA A 634 7.34 -50.86 -23.03
CA ALA A 634 7.49 -49.82 -22.02
C ALA A 634 6.24 -49.71 -21.12
N ARG A 635 5.04 -49.81 -21.71
CA ARG A 635 3.78 -49.86 -20.97
C ARG A 635 3.73 -51.06 -20.03
N ILE A 636 4.08 -52.25 -20.51
CA ILE A 636 4.14 -53.48 -19.71
C ILE A 636 5.18 -53.34 -18.59
N ALA A 637 6.34 -52.74 -18.85
CA ALA A 637 7.35 -52.51 -17.81
C ALA A 637 6.84 -51.61 -16.68
N HIS A 638 6.13 -50.51 -17.01
CA HIS A 638 5.49 -49.67 -16.00
C HIS A 638 4.39 -50.41 -15.23
N LEU A 639 3.55 -51.21 -15.90
CA LEU A 639 2.54 -52.03 -15.21
C LEU A 639 3.19 -53.07 -14.29
N GLN A 640 4.33 -53.66 -14.68
CA GLN A 640 5.08 -54.57 -13.80
C GLN A 640 5.58 -53.84 -12.55
N SER A 641 6.14 -52.64 -12.70
CA SER A 641 6.51 -51.82 -11.54
C SER A 641 5.30 -51.49 -10.66
N ALA A 642 4.12 -51.24 -11.25
CA ALA A 642 2.90 -51.04 -10.47
C ALA A 642 2.49 -52.28 -9.67
N VAL A 643 2.59 -53.48 -10.26
CA VAL A 643 2.32 -54.76 -9.58
C VAL A 643 3.24 -54.94 -8.38
N ASP A 644 4.54 -54.71 -8.57
CA ASP A 644 5.55 -54.86 -7.51
C ASP A 644 5.23 -53.92 -6.32
N GLU A 645 4.83 -52.68 -6.59
CA GLU A 645 4.43 -51.72 -5.57
C GLU A 645 3.08 -52.09 -4.91
N TYR A 646 2.06 -52.51 -5.66
CA TYR A 646 0.79 -52.94 -5.06
C TYR A 646 0.95 -54.15 -4.13
N TYR A 647 1.86 -55.07 -4.44
CA TYR A 647 2.19 -56.18 -3.52
C TYR A 647 2.86 -55.69 -2.24
N LYS A 648 3.79 -54.73 -2.33
CA LYS A 648 4.36 -54.08 -1.14
C LYS A 648 3.27 -53.37 -0.32
N ALA A 649 2.30 -52.75 -0.99
CA ALA A 649 1.12 -52.13 -0.37
C ALA A 649 0.09 -53.12 0.20
N LYS A 650 0.28 -54.44 -0.02
CA LYS A 650 -0.71 -55.49 0.31
C LYS A 650 -2.07 -55.30 -0.38
N ASN A 651 -2.12 -54.58 -1.50
CA ASN A 651 -3.32 -54.40 -2.30
C ASN A 651 -3.41 -55.50 -3.38
N GLU A 652 -3.81 -56.70 -2.97
CA GLU A 652 -3.91 -57.85 -3.87
C GLU A 652 -4.85 -57.64 -5.04
N PHE A 653 -5.91 -56.85 -4.85
CA PHE A 653 -6.87 -56.58 -5.90
C PHE A 653 -6.22 -55.79 -7.04
N SER A 654 -5.60 -54.64 -6.72
CA SER A 654 -4.93 -53.81 -7.72
C SER A 654 -3.73 -54.52 -8.37
N ALA A 655 -2.99 -55.33 -7.62
CA ALA A 655 -1.93 -56.17 -8.19
C ALA A 655 -2.49 -57.15 -9.24
N LYS A 656 -3.48 -57.97 -8.86
CA LYS A 656 -4.08 -58.98 -9.75
C LYS A 656 -4.76 -58.36 -10.98
N THR A 657 -5.48 -57.25 -10.83
CA THR A 657 -6.11 -56.59 -11.98
C THR A 657 -5.09 -55.97 -12.93
N THR A 658 -3.96 -55.49 -12.42
CA THR A 658 -2.84 -54.99 -13.23
C THR A 658 -2.13 -56.12 -13.96
N GLU A 659 -1.93 -57.27 -13.30
CA GLU A 659 -1.43 -58.49 -13.96
C GLU A 659 -2.37 -58.98 -15.06
N ASP A 660 -3.68 -58.96 -14.81
CA ASP A 660 -4.71 -59.31 -15.80
C ASP A 660 -4.64 -58.38 -17.02
N GLU A 661 -4.51 -57.07 -16.82
CA GLU A 661 -4.31 -56.10 -17.90
C GLU A 661 -3.04 -56.43 -18.71
N MET A 662 -1.92 -56.74 -18.06
CA MET A 662 -0.69 -57.14 -18.76
C MET A 662 -0.87 -58.43 -19.55
N ARG A 663 -1.60 -59.42 -19.00
CA ARG A 663 -1.94 -60.67 -19.70
C ARG A 663 -2.80 -60.40 -20.92
N LEU A 664 -3.78 -59.50 -20.80
CA LEU A 664 -4.68 -59.14 -21.90
C LEU A 664 -3.91 -58.41 -23.01
N LEU A 665 -3.09 -57.42 -22.67
CA LEU A 665 -2.29 -56.67 -23.63
C LEU A 665 -1.33 -57.58 -24.43
N ARG A 666 -0.68 -58.53 -23.76
CA ARG A 666 0.19 -59.53 -24.42
C ARG A 666 -0.61 -60.43 -25.37
N PHE A 667 -1.80 -60.86 -24.96
CA PHE A 667 -2.68 -61.68 -25.78
C PHE A 667 -3.20 -60.92 -27.00
N GLN A 668 -3.64 -59.67 -26.81
CA GLN A 668 -4.06 -58.78 -27.89
C GLN A 668 -2.94 -58.59 -28.90
N ARG A 669 -1.72 -58.24 -28.44
CA ARG A 669 -0.57 -58.02 -29.32
C ARG A 669 -0.25 -59.24 -30.18
N LYS A 670 -0.20 -60.42 -29.56
CA LYS A 670 0.02 -61.68 -30.27
C LYS A 670 -1.03 -61.90 -31.36
N LEU A 671 -2.29 -61.58 -31.08
CA LEU A 671 -3.36 -61.70 -32.06
C LEU A 671 -3.28 -60.65 -33.18
N GLU A 672 -2.89 -59.40 -32.88
CA GLU A 672 -2.66 -58.41 -33.95
C GLU A 672 -1.58 -58.90 -34.93
N GLU A 673 -0.49 -59.47 -34.42
CA GLU A 673 0.60 -60.01 -35.23
C GLU A 673 0.19 -61.24 -36.07
N GLU A 674 -0.70 -62.10 -35.54
CA GLU A 674 -1.14 -63.33 -36.22
C GLU A 674 -2.33 -63.12 -37.17
N LYS A 675 -3.15 -62.09 -36.96
CA LYS A 675 -4.46 -61.92 -37.60
C LYS A 675 -4.72 -60.54 -38.22
N ASP A 676 -3.80 -59.59 -38.05
CA ASP A 676 -3.89 -58.21 -38.57
C ASP A 676 -5.14 -57.44 -38.08
N GLU A 677 -5.59 -57.75 -36.87
CA GLU A 677 -6.70 -57.07 -36.20
C GLU A 677 -6.16 -56.08 -35.15
N GLN A 678 -6.68 -54.85 -35.11
CA GLN A 678 -6.29 -53.86 -34.09
C GLN A 678 -7.06 -54.10 -32.79
N LEU A 679 -6.42 -54.74 -31.83
CA LEU A 679 -7.02 -55.20 -30.58
C LEU A 679 -6.35 -54.62 -29.33
N VAL A 680 -5.11 -54.12 -29.43
CA VAL A 680 -4.34 -53.64 -28.28
C VAL A 680 -5.02 -52.42 -27.66
N GLY A 681 -5.31 -52.52 -26.36
CA GLY A 681 -5.95 -51.46 -25.59
C GLY A 681 -7.48 -51.56 -25.50
N PHE A 682 -8.11 -52.53 -26.17
CA PHE A 682 -9.52 -52.84 -25.96
C PHE A 682 -9.75 -53.46 -24.59
N SER A 683 -10.94 -53.27 -24.03
CA SER A 683 -11.34 -54.02 -22.84
C SER A 683 -11.43 -55.51 -23.16
N LEU A 684 -11.40 -56.37 -22.13
CA LEU A 684 -11.60 -57.82 -22.31
C LEU A 684 -12.89 -58.12 -23.09
N GLN A 685 -13.95 -57.37 -22.83
CA GLN A 685 -15.22 -57.54 -23.52
C GLN A 685 -15.16 -57.09 -24.98
N ASP A 686 -14.57 -55.94 -25.27
CA ASP A 686 -14.49 -55.42 -26.64
C ASP A 686 -13.57 -56.30 -27.49
N THR A 687 -12.49 -56.82 -26.88
CA THR A 687 -11.62 -57.83 -27.48
C THR A 687 -12.42 -59.08 -27.84
N MET A 688 -13.18 -59.62 -26.89
CA MET A 688 -13.98 -60.83 -27.13
C MET A 688 -15.10 -60.59 -28.16
N THR A 689 -15.72 -59.42 -28.18
CA THR A 689 -16.75 -59.05 -29.16
C THR A 689 -16.17 -59.04 -30.57
N THR A 690 -15.01 -58.41 -30.73
CA THR A 690 -14.28 -58.36 -32.01
C THR A 690 -13.84 -59.76 -32.46
N LEU A 691 -13.32 -60.58 -31.54
CA LEU A 691 -12.96 -61.96 -31.87
C LEU A 691 -14.17 -62.81 -32.30
N LEU A 692 -15.33 -62.61 -31.66
CA LEU A 692 -16.55 -63.32 -32.00
C LEU A 692 -17.13 -62.86 -33.35
N SER A 693 -17.08 -61.56 -33.66
CA SER A 693 -17.55 -61.04 -34.96
C SER A 693 -16.67 -61.52 -36.12
N VAL A 694 -15.34 -61.57 -35.93
CA VAL A 694 -14.39 -62.08 -36.93
C VAL A 694 -14.45 -63.62 -37.05
N GLY A 695 -15.05 -64.32 -36.08
CA GLY A 695 -15.25 -65.78 -36.10
C GLY A 695 -14.14 -66.58 -35.42
N LEU A 696 -13.27 -65.93 -34.65
CA LEU A 696 -12.20 -66.54 -33.86
C LEU A 696 -12.73 -67.09 -32.51
N HIS A 697 -13.75 -67.94 -32.57
CA HIS A 697 -14.47 -68.43 -31.38
C HIS A 697 -13.58 -69.15 -30.36
N LYS A 698 -12.55 -69.87 -30.81
CA LYS A 698 -11.61 -70.57 -29.92
C LYS A 698 -10.80 -69.60 -29.04
N HIS A 699 -10.37 -68.47 -29.60
CA HIS A 699 -9.62 -67.44 -28.87
C HIS A 699 -10.53 -66.69 -27.89
N ALA A 700 -11.79 -66.42 -28.28
CA ALA A 700 -12.79 -65.87 -27.35
C ALA A 700 -13.09 -66.84 -26.19
N GLU A 701 -13.19 -68.14 -26.45
CA GLU A 701 -13.36 -69.16 -25.40
C GLU A 701 -12.14 -69.31 -24.50
N GLN A 702 -10.94 -69.10 -25.04
CA GLN A 702 -9.71 -69.03 -24.25
C GLN A 702 -9.76 -67.84 -23.28
N LEU A 703 -10.06 -66.63 -23.76
CA LEU A 703 -10.19 -65.45 -22.91
C LEU A 703 -11.26 -65.61 -21.82
N TYR A 704 -12.40 -66.22 -22.16
CA TYR A 704 -13.45 -66.54 -21.19
C TYR A 704 -12.93 -67.40 -20.02
N LYS A 705 -12.10 -68.41 -20.31
CA LYS A 705 -11.52 -69.29 -19.28
C LYS A 705 -10.39 -68.61 -18.52
N ASP A 706 -9.46 -67.96 -19.23
CA ASP A 706 -8.22 -67.40 -18.67
C ASP A 706 -8.49 -66.23 -17.73
N PHE A 707 -9.55 -65.46 -17.99
CA PHE A 707 -9.98 -64.30 -17.18
C PHE A 707 -11.20 -64.59 -16.30
N ARG A 708 -11.68 -65.85 -16.27
CA ARG A 708 -12.82 -66.30 -15.44
C ARG A 708 -14.05 -65.38 -15.58
N MET A 709 -14.38 -65.00 -16.81
CA MET A 709 -15.52 -64.11 -17.06
C MET A 709 -16.82 -64.77 -16.60
N PRO A 710 -17.74 -64.05 -15.93
CA PRO A 710 -19.01 -64.62 -15.50
C PRO A 710 -19.80 -65.25 -16.64
N ASP A 711 -20.29 -66.47 -16.44
CA ASP A 711 -21.02 -67.24 -17.46
C ASP A 711 -22.16 -66.44 -18.10
N LYS A 712 -22.96 -65.74 -17.30
CA LYS A 712 -24.05 -64.90 -17.83
C LYS A 712 -23.54 -63.82 -18.80
N ARG A 713 -22.38 -63.19 -18.51
CA ARG A 713 -21.81 -62.12 -19.34
C ARG A 713 -21.30 -62.68 -20.66
N PHE A 714 -20.54 -63.77 -20.62
CA PHE A 714 -20.02 -64.43 -21.82
C PHE A 714 -21.15 -64.92 -22.73
N TRP A 715 -22.18 -65.54 -22.15
CA TRP A 715 -23.31 -66.07 -22.92
C TRP A 715 -24.12 -64.98 -23.61
N TRP A 716 -24.33 -63.84 -22.95
CA TRP A 716 -24.94 -62.68 -23.59
C TRP A 716 -24.07 -62.13 -24.72
N LEU A 717 -22.75 -62.05 -24.52
CA LEU A 717 -21.81 -61.54 -25.51
C LEU A 717 -21.78 -62.42 -26.76
N LYS A 718 -21.64 -63.74 -26.57
CA LYS A 718 -21.61 -64.72 -27.66
C LYS A 718 -22.93 -64.81 -28.40
N LEU A 719 -24.07 -64.77 -27.69
CA LEU A 719 -25.40 -64.71 -28.32
C LEU A 719 -25.55 -63.47 -29.23
N LYS A 720 -25.20 -62.29 -28.73
CA LYS A 720 -25.32 -61.04 -29.51
C LYS A 720 -24.38 -61.06 -30.72
N ALA A 721 -23.11 -61.40 -30.53
CA ALA A 721 -22.13 -61.42 -31.61
C ALA A 721 -22.48 -62.42 -32.72
N LEU A 722 -22.95 -63.63 -32.36
CA LEU A 722 -23.39 -64.62 -33.35
C LEU A 722 -24.64 -64.17 -34.10
N ALA A 723 -25.59 -63.53 -33.41
CA ALA A 723 -26.80 -63.02 -34.04
C ALA A 723 -26.54 -61.80 -34.94
N GLU A 724 -25.63 -60.90 -34.55
CA GLU A 724 -25.19 -59.76 -35.37
C GLU A 724 -24.47 -60.22 -36.65
N LYS A 725 -23.74 -61.34 -36.58
CA LYS A 725 -23.12 -61.99 -37.75
C LYS A 725 -24.10 -62.84 -38.57
N GLU A 726 -25.32 -63.04 -38.08
CA GLU A 726 -26.31 -63.98 -38.64
C GLU A 726 -25.78 -65.44 -38.74
N ASP A 727 -24.84 -65.82 -37.87
CA ASP A 727 -24.29 -67.18 -37.80
C ASP A 727 -25.21 -68.09 -36.97
N TRP A 728 -26.35 -68.41 -37.55
CA TRP A 728 -27.43 -69.18 -36.92
C TRP A 728 -27.03 -70.64 -36.66
N GLU A 729 -26.15 -71.22 -37.48
CA GLU A 729 -25.66 -72.60 -37.29
C GLU A 729 -24.81 -72.72 -36.03
N GLU A 730 -23.87 -71.79 -35.83
CA GLU A 730 -23.03 -71.78 -34.64
C GLU A 730 -23.83 -71.37 -33.39
N LEU A 731 -24.85 -70.51 -33.55
CA LEU A 731 -25.79 -70.21 -32.47
C LEU A 731 -26.58 -71.45 -32.01
N GLU A 732 -27.04 -72.28 -32.95
CA GLU A 732 -27.75 -73.51 -32.63
C GLU A 732 -26.85 -74.49 -31.86
N LYS A 733 -25.59 -74.66 -32.31
CA LYS A 733 -24.59 -75.47 -31.58
C LYS A 733 -24.31 -74.89 -30.19
N PHE A 734 -24.17 -73.57 -30.08
CA PHE A 734 -23.95 -72.89 -28.80
C PHE A 734 -25.09 -73.14 -27.83
N SER A 735 -26.35 -73.10 -28.29
CA SER A 735 -27.54 -73.41 -27.49
C SER A 735 -27.60 -74.85 -26.95
N LYS A 736 -26.85 -75.77 -27.56
CA LYS A 736 -26.78 -77.19 -27.18
C LYS A 736 -25.55 -77.51 -26.35
N SER A 737 -24.57 -76.60 -26.28
CA SER A 737 -23.28 -76.83 -25.62
C SER A 737 -23.41 -77.08 -24.11
N LYS A 738 -24.16 -76.24 -23.39
CA LYS A 738 -24.50 -76.38 -21.96
C LYS A 738 -25.86 -75.73 -21.68
N LYS A 739 -26.42 -75.95 -20.49
CA LYS A 739 -27.63 -75.25 -20.05
C LYS A 739 -27.36 -73.75 -19.96
N SER A 740 -28.13 -72.94 -20.69
CA SER A 740 -27.94 -71.48 -20.74
C SER A 740 -28.13 -70.83 -19.34
N PRO A 741 -27.12 -70.12 -18.82
CA PRO A 741 -27.19 -69.38 -17.56
C PRO A 741 -28.03 -68.10 -17.66
N ILE A 742 -28.33 -67.64 -18.88
CA ILE A 742 -29.20 -66.50 -19.17
C ILE A 742 -30.64 -66.93 -19.51
N GLY A 743 -30.92 -68.24 -19.49
CA GLY A 743 -32.17 -68.81 -20.02
C GLY A 743 -32.19 -68.84 -21.55
N TYR A 744 -33.30 -69.32 -22.12
CA TYR A 744 -33.46 -69.41 -23.58
C TYR A 744 -34.40 -68.34 -24.15
N LEU A 745 -35.12 -67.59 -23.32
CA LEU A 745 -35.92 -66.45 -23.79
C LEU A 745 -35.05 -65.39 -24.49
N PRO A 746 -33.84 -65.02 -23.98
CA PRO A 746 -32.91 -64.17 -24.71
C PRO A 746 -32.58 -64.65 -26.13
N PHE A 747 -32.43 -65.96 -26.34
CA PHE A 747 -32.14 -66.53 -27.65
C PHE A 747 -33.30 -66.28 -28.62
N VAL A 748 -34.54 -66.47 -28.14
CA VAL A 748 -35.76 -66.17 -28.91
C VAL A 748 -35.84 -64.68 -29.24
N GLU A 749 -35.70 -63.80 -28.25
CA GLU A 749 -35.82 -62.35 -28.43
C GLU A 749 -34.76 -61.80 -29.40
N VAL A 750 -33.52 -62.27 -29.30
CA VAL A 750 -32.43 -61.86 -30.20
C VAL A 750 -32.66 -62.38 -31.63
N CYS A 751 -33.06 -63.64 -31.81
CA CYS A 751 -33.36 -64.17 -33.16
C CYS A 751 -34.52 -63.42 -33.81
N ILE A 752 -35.56 -63.07 -33.04
CA ILE A 752 -36.69 -62.27 -33.54
C ILE A 752 -36.25 -60.84 -33.91
N LYS A 753 -35.38 -60.23 -33.11
CA LYS A 753 -34.83 -58.90 -33.41
C LYS A 753 -34.09 -58.87 -34.76
N HIS A 754 -33.40 -59.94 -35.10
CA HIS A 754 -32.71 -60.12 -36.39
C HIS A 754 -33.59 -60.84 -37.44
N HIS A 755 -34.91 -60.80 -37.29
CA HIS A 755 -35.92 -61.31 -38.22
C HIS A 755 -35.87 -62.82 -38.55
N ASN A 756 -35.09 -63.62 -37.83
CA ASN A 756 -35.04 -65.07 -38.02
C ASN A 756 -36.02 -65.81 -37.09
N LYS A 757 -37.30 -65.83 -37.51
CA LYS A 757 -38.37 -66.53 -36.80
C LYS A 757 -38.19 -68.06 -36.79
N TYR A 758 -37.56 -68.63 -37.81
CA TYR A 758 -37.35 -70.07 -37.92
C TYR A 758 -36.38 -70.56 -36.84
N GLU A 759 -35.26 -69.85 -36.67
CA GLU A 759 -34.27 -70.15 -35.64
C GLU A 759 -34.84 -69.89 -34.23
N ALA A 760 -35.58 -68.80 -34.05
CA ALA A 760 -36.21 -68.47 -32.78
C ALA A 760 -37.13 -69.60 -32.26
N ARG A 761 -37.91 -70.25 -33.14
CA ARG A 761 -38.81 -71.37 -32.77
C ARG A 761 -38.09 -72.54 -32.13
N LYS A 762 -36.85 -72.83 -32.54
CA LYS A 762 -36.05 -73.93 -31.98
C LYS A 762 -35.76 -73.75 -30.48
N TYR A 763 -35.70 -72.50 -30.02
CA TYR A 763 -35.39 -72.18 -28.62
C TYR A 763 -36.62 -72.07 -27.73
N VAL A 764 -37.81 -71.84 -28.29
CA VAL A 764 -39.07 -71.69 -27.54
C VAL A 764 -39.35 -72.91 -26.64
N ALA A 765 -39.11 -74.12 -27.16
CA ALA A 765 -39.29 -75.36 -26.40
C ALA A 765 -38.36 -75.47 -25.17
N LYS A 766 -37.22 -74.77 -25.18
CA LYS A 766 -36.23 -74.75 -24.09
C LYS A 766 -36.45 -73.63 -23.08
N VAL A 767 -37.37 -72.69 -23.34
CA VAL A 767 -37.68 -71.59 -22.43
C VAL A 767 -38.36 -72.14 -21.16
N SER A 768 -38.06 -71.56 -20.01
CA SER A 768 -38.66 -71.99 -18.76
C SER A 768 -40.18 -71.78 -18.78
N PRO A 769 -40.96 -72.60 -18.06
CA PRO A 769 -42.42 -72.53 -18.07
C PRO A 769 -42.98 -71.14 -17.73
N GLU A 770 -42.26 -70.36 -16.90
CA GLU A 770 -42.65 -69.02 -16.48
C GLU A 770 -42.63 -68.01 -17.63
N GLN A 771 -41.77 -68.23 -18.62
CA GLN A 771 -41.49 -67.31 -19.73
C GLN A 771 -41.98 -67.84 -21.08
N LYS A 772 -42.51 -69.08 -21.10
CA LYS A 772 -42.85 -69.83 -22.32
C LYS A 772 -43.97 -69.16 -23.12
N VAL A 773 -44.99 -68.61 -22.45
CA VAL A 773 -46.06 -67.83 -23.11
C VAL A 773 -45.48 -66.62 -23.85
N LYS A 774 -44.58 -65.87 -23.20
CA LYS A 774 -43.91 -64.72 -23.82
C LYS A 774 -43.07 -65.13 -25.05
N ALA A 775 -42.39 -66.28 -24.98
CA ALA A 775 -41.58 -66.80 -26.08
C ALA A 775 -42.43 -67.23 -27.30
N HIS A 776 -43.51 -67.98 -27.08
CA HIS A 776 -44.44 -68.39 -28.15
C HIS A 776 -45.09 -67.18 -28.83
N LEU A 777 -45.53 -66.18 -28.05
CA LEU A 777 -46.05 -64.94 -28.61
C LEU A 777 -45.00 -64.17 -29.43
N ALA A 778 -43.72 -64.18 -29.03
CA ALA A 778 -42.65 -63.51 -29.76
C ALA A 778 -42.40 -64.12 -31.16
N VAL A 779 -42.56 -65.44 -31.31
CA VAL A 779 -42.43 -66.14 -32.61
C VAL A 779 -43.73 -66.15 -33.44
N GLY A 780 -44.81 -65.59 -32.90
CA GLY A 780 -46.14 -65.56 -33.53
C GLY A 780 -46.89 -66.89 -33.46
N ASP A 781 -46.51 -67.77 -32.53
CA ASP A 781 -47.18 -69.05 -32.27
C ASP A 781 -48.26 -68.87 -31.19
N VAL A 782 -49.45 -68.43 -31.60
CA VAL A 782 -50.56 -68.12 -30.70
C VAL A 782 -51.15 -69.38 -30.08
N GLU A 783 -51.16 -70.49 -30.83
CA GLU A 783 -51.68 -71.78 -30.37
C GLU A 783 -50.78 -72.40 -29.30
N GLY A 784 -49.46 -72.42 -29.51
CA GLY A 784 -48.51 -72.85 -28.48
C GLY A 784 -48.49 -71.92 -27.25
N ALA A 785 -48.71 -70.61 -27.44
CA ALA A 785 -48.86 -69.67 -26.32
C ALA A 785 -50.14 -69.96 -25.50
N ALA A 786 -51.23 -70.29 -26.18
CA ALA A 786 -52.51 -70.63 -25.56
C ALA A 786 -52.39 -71.91 -24.72
N GLU A 787 -51.77 -72.96 -25.26
CA GLU A 787 -51.57 -74.22 -24.53
C GLU A 787 -50.69 -74.03 -23.30
N ALA A 788 -49.56 -73.31 -23.43
CA ALA A 788 -48.68 -73.01 -22.30
C ALA A 788 -49.38 -72.18 -21.20
N ALA A 789 -50.24 -71.23 -21.58
CA ALA A 789 -50.98 -70.39 -20.64
C ALA A 789 -52.09 -71.18 -19.90
N ILE A 790 -52.75 -72.11 -20.60
CA ILE A 790 -53.76 -73.01 -20.05
C ILE A 790 -53.13 -74.01 -19.07
N GLU A 791 -52.01 -74.61 -19.45
CA GLU A 791 -51.27 -75.58 -18.63
C GLU A 791 -50.83 -74.96 -17.31
N ARG A 792 -50.35 -73.70 -17.32
CA ARG A 792 -49.93 -72.99 -16.10
C ARG A 792 -51.08 -72.42 -15.27
N ARG A 793 -52.32 -72.42 -15.78
CA ARG A 793 -53.49 -71.83 -15.11
C ARG A 793 -53.21 -70.41 -14.61
N ASN A 794 -52.56 -69.57 -15.42
CA ASN A 794 -52.28 -68.17 -15.07
C ASN A 794 -53.24 -67.24 -15.82
N GLU A 795 -54.17 -66.60 -15.10
CA GLU A 795 -55.19 -65.73 -15.67
C GLU A 795 -54.61 -64.53 -16.47
N SER A 796 -53.49 -63.97 -15.99
CA SER A 796 -52.84 -62.83 -16.64
C SER A 796 -52.24 -63.20 -18.01
N GLU A 797 -51.66 -64.39 -18.12
CA GLU A 797 -51.09 -64.92 -19.36
C GLU A 797 -52.18 -65.34 -20.35
N ILE A 798 -53.24 -66.00 -19.87
CA ILE A 798 -54.41 -66.34 -20.69
C ILE A 798 -55.04 -65.06 -21.29
N SER A 799 -55.15 -63.99 -20.49
CA SER A 799 -55.67 -62.70 -20.96
C SER A 799 -54.73 -62.03 -21.97
N THR A 800 -53.42 -62.21 -21.83
CA THR A 800 -52.41 -61.69 -22.76
C THR A 800 -52.42 -62.43 -24.10
N VAL A 801 -52.68 -63.74 -24.10
CA VAL A 801 -52.84 -64.51 -25.34
C VAL A 801 -54.17 -64.16 -26.03
N LEU A 802 -55.26 -64.01 -25.27
CA LEU A 802 -56.57 -63.59 -25.80
C LEU A 802 -56.51 -62.23 -26.53
N SER A 803 -55.75 -61.27 -26.01
CA SER A 803 -55.59 -59.96 -26.66
C SER A 803 -54.77 -59.99 -27.95
N ARG A 804 -54.06 -61.09 -28.22
CA ARG A 804 -53.27 -61.33 -29.44
C ARG A 804 -53.98 -62.25 -30.45
N CYS A 805 -55.11 -62.86 -30.07
CA CYS A 805 -55.92 -63.70 -30.95
C CYS A 805 -56.80 -62.85 -31.87
N SER A 806 -56.96 -63.24 -33.13
CA SER A 806 -57.89 -62.60 -34.06
C SER A 806 -59.26 -63.27 -33.97
N ALA A 807 -60.30 -62.49 -33.64
CA ALA A 807 -61.67 -62.99 -33.45
C ALA A 807 -62.23 -63.72 -34.69
N THR A 808 -61.69 -63.45 -35.88
CA THR A 808 -62.14 -64.03 -37.15
C THR A 808 -61.45 -65.34 -37.51
N THR A 809 -60.25 -65.60 -37.00
CA THR A 809 -59.43 -66.76 -37.39
C THR A 809 -59.21 -67.75 -36.23
N ASP A 810 -59.19 -67.26 -34.99
CA ASP A 810 -58.84 -68.06 -33.82
C ASP A 810 -60.07 -68.39 -32.94
N HIS A 811 -61.29 -68.40 -33.50
CA HIS A 811 -62.55 -68.52 -32.73
C HIS A 811 -62.56 -69.73 -31.79
N LEU A 812 -62.09 -70.89 -32.25
CA LEU A 812 -61.97 -72.12 -31.45
C LEU A 812 -60.93 -72.00 -30.32
N LEU A 813 -59.85 -71.26 -30.58
CA LEU A 813 -58.78 -71.03 -29.60
C LEU A 813 -59.23 -70.05 -28.51
N VAL A 814 -59.94 -68.99 -28.89
CA VAL A 814 -60.55 -68.01 -27.99
C VAL A 814 -61.57 -68.69 -27.06
N GLU A 815 -62.38 -69.61 -27.59
CA GLU A 815 -63.33 -70.37 -26.79
C GLU A 815 -62.64 -71.30 -25.79
N ARG A 816 -61.57 -72.01 -26.21
CA ARG A 816 -60.73 -72.83 -25.33
C ARG A 816 -60.09 -72.01 -24.20
N LEU A 817 -59.54 -70.84 -24.52
CA LEU A 817 -58.90 -69.94 -23.56
C LEU A 817 -59.91 -69.35 -22.56
N ASN A 818 -61.10 -68.96 -23.02
CA ASN A 818 -62.16 -68.46 -22.15
C ASN A 818 -62.67 -69.53 -21.17
N ARG A 819 -62.83 -70.78 -21.63
CA ARG A 819 -63.17 -71.90 -20.75
C ARG A 819 -62.08 -72.16 -19.72
N ALA A 820 -60.82 -72.19 -20.14
CA ALA A 820 -59.69 -72.37 -19.23
C ALA A 820 -59.60 -71.23 -18.21
N LYS A 821 -59.78 -69.97 -18.62
CA LYS A 821 -59.83 -68.78 -17.74
C LYS A 821 -60.89 -68.92 -16.65
N ALA A 822 -62.08 -69.42 -16.99
CA ALA A 822 -63.16 -69.63 -16.03
C ALA A 822 -62.85 -70.71 -14.96
N THR A 823 -61.91 -71.61 -15.23
CA THR A 823 -61.50 -72.70 -14.32
C THR A 823 -60.28 -72.38 -13.46
N VAL A 824 -59.60 -71.24 -13.69
CA VAL A 824 -58.48 -70.80 -12.85
C VAL A 824 -59.03 -70.19 -11.56
N PRO A 825 -58.58 -70.63 -10.37
CA PRO A 825 -59.01 -70.03 -9.12
C PRO A 825 -58.53 -68.57 -9.05
N LYS A 826 -59.48 -67.62 -8.92
CA LYS A 826 -59.17 -66.20 -8.73
C LYS A 826 -58.37 -66.03 -7.44
N LYS A 827 -57.10 -65.63 -7.56
CA LYS A 827 -56.26 -65.25 -6.42
C LYS A 827 -56.08 -63.75 -6.38
#